data_AF-A0A1G4A1I1-F1
#
_entry.id   AF-A0A1G4A1I1-F1
#
_cell.length_a   1.000
_cell.length_b   1.000
_cell.length_c   1.000
_cell.angle_alpha   90.00
_cell.angle_beta   90.00
_cell.angle_gamma   90.00
#
_symmetry.space_group_name_H-M   'P 1'
#
loop_
_entity.id
_entity.type
_entity.pdbx_description
1 polymer ?
#
loop_
_entity_poly.entity_id
_entity_poly.type
_entity_poly.pdbx_seq_one_letter_code
_entity_poly.pdbx_strand_id
1 'polypeptide(L)'
;MLFALFVVAAAVFAAEPPPFGPGAWKGGTPDETIRNVWPQSVCWRHGQNSGLNCTFATPQDWSKFAAVAFWMHLEKATRSKIVIAFPSENPKSEGSDYYSCQITLDWTGWKRFVLPFNELGVARQPLGWNRIGSIRFTASGYGNTPDPAAVVRLDGVELLATVGARQWMTDADLFVSLNLDLPALAAVKKSFRAGHIAAAKAALAKYLRQRTAPRWHFDWRQPAFHNPKSRARSVAAAEKVLQHKFDYPKGPGQKGTLDFGAKIDWTANPTEGEARTHLWNESLNRHFHFRTLADAYWETGQDKYAKEIADEILDWTASNPAPLIGSGNGMPNGCKAWQTLTTGIRLADTWPHALYRCLGSTAFSDDAICAMFKAIYEQARHLVRWPSLGNWLTAESNGLYTAGVLFPEFRQAREWRRIALERLYKQLDDEVYPDGMEYELAAGYNCWVVREFAGILELADLNRLRGEVPADFLAKMEKMFNYLLYASMPNGQIPGLNDSNNTDIRKELATGFKLFPQRQDFQFIATGGKSGPPPAETSHAFPYVGHYVMRSGWDKDATYLLFDAGPFGFGHQHEDKLHFVLWSHGRQLVLDPGNFAYDSSRWRRYVLSTAGHNTVMVDGQNQHRAGRKETYFWPRPWTALAPPANDTRWFSTPEMDCAVGTYADGYGPGKAIAVTHQRRIVFVKPEKVFVVMDTLTPRDNREHRYEALFHLDAAEAAANEATKAVRTDEIAILPPAADGLAVQIVEGKEEAPVQGWASGPWRAIPTAIYEKSGKGVVTFLFILAPSAKGAPPSVRSVERVAADAALAARITFADGHTILVTPSDTAGALIQRELAPSK
;
A
#
# COMPACT_ATOMS: atom_id res chain seq x y z
N MET A 1 19.89 -38.42 29.63
CA MET A 1 21.32 -38.64 29.98
C MET A 1 22.04 -38.97 28.67
N LEU A 2 23.14 -38.27 28.40
CA LEU A 2 23.98 -38.23 27.18
C LEU A 2 23.40 -37.57 25.91
N PHE A 3 23.81 -36.31 25.73
CA PHE A 3 23.88 -35.59 24.46
C PHE A 3 24.91 -36.28 23.54
N ALA A 4 24.51 -36.63 22.32
CA ALA A 4 25.45 -36.99 21.26
C ALA A 4 25.66 -35.78 20.35
N LEU A 5 26.80 -35.10 20.50
CA LEU A 5 27.34 -34.18 19.51
C LEU A 5 27.74 -34.99 18.27
N PHE A 6 27.13 -34.69 17.11
CA PHE A 6 27.74 -35.03 15.83
C PHE A 6 28.57 -33.83 15.35
N VAL A 7 29.89 -33.96 15.48
CA VAL A 7 30.88 -33.12 14.82
C VAL A 7 30.91 -33.54 13.35
N VAL A 8 30.45 -32.69 12.45
CA VAL A 8 30.70 -32.85 11.00
C VAL A 8 32.00 -32.13 10.70
N ALA A 9 33.01 -32.89 10.29
CA ALA A 9 34.33 -32.41 9.91
C ALA A 9 34.23 -31.40 8.75
N ALA A 10 34.74 -30.20 8.97
CA ALA A 10 34.92 -29.19 7.92
C ALA A 10 36.03 -29.66 6.97
N ALA A 11 35.70 -29.87 5.70
CA ALA A 11 36.70 -30.00 4.64
C ALA A 11 37.37 -28.64 4.42
N VAL A 12 38.66 -28.56 4.77
CA VAL A 12 39.51 -27.39 4.60
C VAL A 12 39.92 -27.28 3.14
N PHE A 13 39.43 -26.25 2.44
CA PHE A 13 40.07 -25.76 1.22
C PHE A 13 40.88 -24.50 1.54
N ALA A 14 42.19 -24.60 1.30
CA ALA A 14 43.21 -23.62 1.68
C ALA A 14 43.03 -22.25 1.01
N ALA A 15 42.56 -21.28 1.80
CA ALA A 15 43.20 -19.98 1.96
C ALA A 15 42.94 -19.55 3.42
N GLU A 16 43.94 -19.04 4.13
CA GLU A 16 43.77 -18.64 5.54
C GLU A 16 42.57 -17.69 5.68
N PRO A 17 41.56 -17.99 6.53
CA PRO A 17 40.49 -17.03 6.80
C PRO A 17 41.08 -15.75 7.41
N PRO A 18 40.49 -14.57 7.17
CA PRO A 18 40.99 -13.31 7.72
C PRO A 18 41.13 -13.42 9.25
N PRO A 19 42.17 -12.82 9.87
CA PRO A 19 42.37 -12.93 11.31
C PRO A 19 41.35 -12.07 12.06
N PHE A 20 40.17 -12.63 12.34
CA PHE A 20 39.12 -11.95 13.10
C PHE A 20 39.34 -11.93 14.61
N GLY A 21 40.50 -12.38 15.09
CA GLY A 21 40.79 -12.52 16.52
C GLY A 21 40.52 -11.24 17.32
N PRO A 22 40.34 -11.33 18.65
CA PRO A 22 39.85 -10.22 19.47
C PRO A 22 40.69 -8.93 19.35
N GLY A 23 42.00 -9.04 19.10
CA GLY A 23 42.88 -7.88 18.89
C GLY A 23 42.70 -7.12 17.58
N ALA A 24 41.97 -7.68 16.60
CA ALA A 24 41.71 -7.03 15.32
C ALA A 24 40.63 -5.93 15.41
N TRP A 25 39.85 -5.90 16.48
CA TRP A 25 38.71 -5.02 16.65
C TRP A 25 39.08 -3.73 17.37
N LYS A 26 38.66 -2.59 16.82
CA LYS A 26 38.80 -1.24 17.40
C LYS A 26 37.45 -0.72 17.86
N GLY A 27 37.41 -0.16 19.07
CA GLY A 27 36.21 0.44 19.68
C GLY A 27 35.55 -0.38 20.78
N GLY A 28 36.11 -1.56 21.09
CA GLY A 28 35.80 -2.35 22.28
C GLY A 28 37.05 -2.64 23.11
N THR A 29 36.83 -3.18 24.30
CA THR A 29 37.87 -3.63 25.23
C THR A 29 37.83 -5.14 25.39
N PRO A 30 38.96 -5.83 25.57
CA PRO A 30 38.96 -7.27 25.84
C PRO A 30 38.19 -7.62 27.12
N ASP A 31 37.51 -8.76 27.12
CA ASP A 31 36.83 -9.34 28.30
C ASP A 31 37.07 -10.85 28.37
N GLU A 32 37.81 -11.29 29.40
CA GLU A 32 38.15 -12.69 29.64
C GLU A 32 37.08 -13.44 30.45
N THR A 33 36.16 -12.71 31.09
CA THR A 33 35.18 -13.26 32.04
C THR A 33 33.93 -13.76 31.34
N ILE A 34 33.47 -13.04 30.31
CA ILE A 34 32.30 -13.40 29.51
C ILE A 34 32.77 -13.61 28.08
N ARG A 35 33.06 -14.86 27.73
CA ARG A 35 33.57 -15.30 26.42
C ARG A 35 32.86 -16.57 25.93
N ASN A 36 33.05 -16.90 24.66
CA ASN A 36 32.48 -18.10 24.06
C ASN A 36 33.53 -18.97 23.38
N VAL A 37 34.05 -18.53 22.23
CA VAL A 37 34.97 -19.32 21.39
C VAL A 37 36.41 -18.81 21.50
N TRP A 38 36.59 -17.48 21.50
CA TRP A 38 37.91 -16.86 21.63
C TRP A 38 38.44 -16.89 23.08
N PRO A 39 39.77 -16.78 23.29
CA PRO A 39 40.36 -16.66 24.63
C PRO A 39 39.82 -15.48 25.45
N GLN A 40 39.39 -14.42 24.76
CA GLN A 40 38.72 -13.23 25.29
C GLN A 40 37.73 -12.73 24.24
N SER A 41 36.57 -12.24 24.68
CA SER A 41 35.62 -11.57 23.80
C SER A 41 35.97 -10.07 23.67
N VAL A 42 35.33 -9.39 22.73
CA VAL A 42 35.46 -7.93 22.57
C VAL A 42 34.22 -7.25 23.14
N CYS A 43 34.36 -6.64 24.33
CA CYS A 43 33.30 -5.90 25.01
C CYS A 43 33.16 -4.49 24.42
N TRP A 44 32.01 -4.23 23.83
CA TRP A 44 31.62 -2.98 23.21
C TRP A 44 30.51 -2.32 24.03
N ARG A 45 30.83 -1.16 24.62
CA ARG A 45 29.92 -0.34 25.43
C ARG A 45 29.43 0.85 24.61
N HIS A 46 28.16 0.84 24.23
CA HIS A 46 27.59 1.88 23.37
C HIS A 46 27.66 3.28 24.00
N GLY A 47 27.59 3.39 25.33
CA GLY A 47 27.76 4.65 26.05
C GLY A 47 29.17 5.23 26.03
N GLN A 48 30.17 4.47 25.54
CA GLN A 48 31.57 4.92 25.44
C GLN A 48 32.01 5.10 23.98
N ASN A 49 31.61 4.19 23.10
CA ASN A 49 31.93 4.25 21.67
C ASN A 49 30.75 3.73 20.86
N SER A 50 30.36 4.46 19.81
CA SER A 50 29.25 4.08 18.94
C SER A 50 29.64 3.14 17.81
N GLY A 51 30.91 2.75 17.66
CA GLY A 51 31.34 1.83 16.61
C GLY A 51 32.38 0.80 17.06
N LEU A 52 32.28 -0.40 16.48
CA LEU A 52 33.23 -1.50 16.64
C LEU A 52 33.67 -1.98 15.25
N ASN A 53 34.96 -1.85 14.93
CA ASN A 53 35.45 -2.00 13.55
C ASN A 53 36.63 -2.98 13.47
N CYS A 54 36.60 -3.85 12.46
CA CYS A 54 37.73 -4.67 12.04
C CYS A 54 38.11 -4.26 10.61
N THR A 55 39.21 -3.53 10.44
CA THR A 55 39.68 -3.03 9.14
C THR A 55 40.82 -3.87 8.63
N PHE A 56 40.76 -4.28 7.35
CA PHE A 56 41.81 -5.06 6.73
C PHE A 56 42.85 -4.15 6.06
N ALA A 57 44.13 -4.48 6.21
CA ALA A 57 45.21 -3.73 5.56
C ALA A 57 45.11 -3.75 4.03
N THR A 58 44.63 -4.86 3.48
CA THR A 58 44.25 -5.03 2.08
C THR A 58 42.83 -5.58 1.99
N PRO A 59 42.00 -5.15 1.01
CA PRO A 59 40.68 -5.73 0.82
C PRO A 59 40.74 -7.25 0.62
N GLN A 60 39.83 -7.97 1.26
CA GLN A 60 39.78 -9.43 1.28
C GLN A 60 38.79 -9.96 0.24
N ASP A 61 39.10 -11.12 -0.35
CA ASP A 61 38.20 -11.83 -1.25
C ASP A 61 37.35 -12.85 -0.46
N TRP A 62 36.06 -12.55 -0.37
CA TRP A 62 35.06 -13.39 0.28
C TRP A 62 34.11 -14.08 -0.70
N SER A 63 34.34 -13.97 -2.02
CA SER A 63 33.42 -14.46 -3.06
C SER A 63 33.17 -15.98 -3.02
N LYS A 64 34.09 -16.74 -2.42
CA LYS A 64 33.97 -18.20 -2.21
C LYS A 64 33.15 -18.61 -0.98
N PHE A 65 32.76 -17.64 -0.13
CA PHE A 65 31.98 -17.90 1.08
C PHE A 65 30.52 -17.50 0.85
N ALA A 66 29.63 -18.10 1.63
CA ALA A 66 28.19 -17.87 1.55
C ALA A 66 27.67 -16.98 2.69
N ALA A 67 28.40 -16.89 3.81
CA ALA A 67 28.01 -16.10 4.98
C ALA A 67 29.20 -15.74 5.87
N VAL A 68 28.93 -14.82 6.80
CA VAL A 68 29.73 -14.59 8.02
C VAL A 68 28.91 -15.01 9.24
N ALA A 69 29.53 -15.68 10.19
CA ALA A 69 28.91 -16.04 11.46
C ALA A 69 29.70 -15.47 12.64
N PHE A 70 29.01 -15.20 13.74
CA PHE A 70 29.64 -14.71 14.97
C PHE A 70 28.71 -14.91 16.18
N TRP A 71 29.26 -14.81 17.38
CA TRP A 71 28.53 -14.81 18.63
C TRP A 71 28.44 -13.40 19.20
N MET A 72 27.27 -13.06 19.72
CA MET A 72 27.07 -11.86 20.52
C MET A 72 26.46 -12.20 21.87
N HIS A 73 27.05 -11.67 22.95
CA HIS A 73 26.42 -11.64 24.26
C HIS A 73 25.85 -10.26 24.53
N LEU A 74 24.61 -10.19 25.01
CA LEU A 74 23.98 -8.93 25.43
C LEU A 74 23.66 -8.98 26.92
N GLU A 75 24.14 -8.00 27.70
CA GLU A 75 23.89 -7.96 29.16
C GLU A 75 22.42 -7.74 29.50
N LYS A 76 21.74 -6.89 28.72
CA LYS A 76 20.34 -6.54 28.93
C LYS A 76 19.69 -6.17 27.59
N ALA A 77 18.47 -6.65 27.36
CA ALA A 77 17.68 -6.23 26.21
C ALA A 77 17.33 -4.73 26.31
N THR A 78 17.81 -3.94 25.35
CA THR A 78 17.54 -2.48 25.26
C THR A 78 16.58 -2.13 24.13
N ARG A 79 16.37 -3.06 23.18
CA ARG A 79 15.64 -2.85 21.91
C ARG A 79 16.26 -1.76 21.00
N SER A 80 17.43 -1.22 21.33
CA SER A 80 18.20 -0.37 20.43
C SER A 80 18.70 -1.19 19.23
N LYS A 81 19.04 -0.52 18.14
CA LYS A 81 19.47 -1.17 16.89
C LYS A 81 20.97 -0.96 16.65
N ILE A 82 21.60 -1.92 16.00
CA ILE A 82 22.95 -1.80 15.44
C ILE A 82 22.92 -2.13 13.96
N VAL A 83 23.77 -1.46 13.18
CA VAL A 83 24.02 -1.79 11.77
C VAL A 83 25.37 -2.47 11.65
N ILE A 84 25.40 -3.57 10.93
CA ILE A 84 26.63 -4.26 10.53
C ILE A 84 26.82 -4.00 9.05
N ALA A 85 27.94 -3.38 8.69
CA ALA A 85 28.31 -3.05 7.32
C ALA A 85 29.60 -3.77 6.91
N PHE A 86 29.64 -4.16 5.64
CA PHE A 86 30.76 -4.79 4.96
C PHE A 86 31.14 -3.91 3.76
N PRO A 87 32.01 -2.89 3.96
CA PRO A 87 32.41 -2.00 2.89
C PRO A 87 33.12 -2.69 1.74
N SER A 88 32.67 -2.36 0.53
CA SER A 88 33.22 -2.83 -0.75
C SER A 88 33.26 -1.63 -1.72
N GLU A 89 34.08 -0.66 -1.34
CA GLU A 89 34.11 0.67 -1.94
C GLU A 89 34.35 0.65 -3.45
N ASN A 90 33.49 1.33 -4.20
CA ASN A 90 33.63 1.55 -5.63
C ASN A 90 34.06 3.00 -5.88
N PRO A 91 35.30 3.25 -6.31
CA PRO A 91 35.81 4.62 -6.48
C PRO A 91 35.09 5.41 -7.59
N LYS A 92 34.23 4.75 -8.38
CA LYS A 92 33.38 5.40 -9.40
C LYS A 92 32.02 5.86 -8.85
N SER A 93 31.68 5.48 -7.62
CA SER A 93 30.42 5.80 -6.95
C SER A 93 30.60 7.01 -6.03
N GLU A 94 29.61 7.91 -5.97
CA GLU A 94 29.65 9.04 -5.05
C GLU A 94 29.27 8.57 -3.62
N GLY A 95 30.30 8.37 -2.80
CA GLY A 95 30.28 8.01 -1.37
C GLY A 95 30.23 6.49 -1.08
N SER A 96 30.27 6.11 0.21
CA SER A 96 30.50 4.72 0.67
C SER A 96 29.62 3.60 0.09
N ASP A 97 30.22 2.64 -0.60
CA ASP A 97 29.53 1.42 -1.06
C ASP A 97 29.76 0.24 -0.10
N TYR A 98 28.68 -0.43 0.30
CA TYR A 98 28.76 -1.52 1.28
C TYR A 98 27.55 -2.46 1.21
N TYR A 99 27.75 -3.67 1.71
CA TYR A 99 26.67 -4.57 2.11
C TYR A 99 26.31 -4.35 3.57
N SER A 100 25.06 -4.51 3.99
CA SER A 100 24.69 -4.31 5.39
C SER A 100 23.48 -5.10 5.88
N CYS A 101 23.38 -5.25 7.20
CA CYS A 101 22.15 -5.65 7.87
C CYS A 101 21.98 -4.87 9.18
N GLN A 102 20.79 -4.95 9.77
CA GLN A 102 20.48 -4.33 11.05
C GLN A 102 20.01 -5.40 12.04
N ILE A 103 20.48 -5.30 13.28
CA ILE A 103 20.09 -6.18 14.38
C ILE A 103 19.47 -5.33 15.49
N THR A 104 18.31 -5.76 16.00
CA THR A 104 17.68 -5.20 17.20
C THR A 104 18.17 -5.96 18.44
N LEU A 105 18.62 -5.23 19.45
CA LEU A 105 19.17 -5.75 20.71
C LEU A 105 18.04 -6.13 21.70
N ASP A 106 17.29 -7.19 21.38
CA ASP A 106 16.06 -7.61 22.08
C ASP A 106 16.21 -8.90 22.92
N TRP A 107 17.43 -9.39 23.13
CA TRP A 107 17.70 -10.61 23.89
C TRP A 107 18.62 -10.35 25.10
N THR A 108 18.93 -11.39 25.87
CA THR A 108 19.93 -11.35 26.94
C THR A 108 20.72 -12.66 26.90
N GLY A 109 22.02 -12.60 27.18
CA GLY A 109 22.93 -13.74 27.04
C GLY A 109 23.50 -13.92 25.63
N TRP A 110 24.09 -15.10 25.38
CA TRP A 110 24.72 -15.45 24.11
C TRP A 110 23.71 -15.79 23.00
N LYS A 111 23.97 -15.30 21.80
CA LYS A 111 23.23 -15.62 20.58
C LYS A 111 24.20 -15.71 19.41
N ARG A 112 24.10 -16.77 18.61
CA ARG A 112 24.86 -16.89 17.36
C ARG A 112 24.08 -16.23 16.23
N PHE A 113 24.79 -15.48 15.41
CA PHE A 113 24.31 -14.90 14.18
C PHE A 113 25.00 -15.58 13.00
N VAL A 114 24.23 -15.83 11.95
CA VAL A 114 24.72 -16.24 10.63
C VAL A 114 24.10 -15.25 9.67
N LEU A 115 24.94 -14.53 8.92
CA LEU A 115 24.54 -13.50 7.97
C LEU A 115 24.83 -13.99 6.55
N PRO A 116 23.84 -14.55 5.84
CA PRO A 116 23.99 -14.94 4.45
C PRO A 116 24.24 -13.72 3.57
N PHE A 117 25.26 -13.79 2.71
CA PHE A 117 25.66 -12.67 1.85
C PHE A 117 24.55 -12.25 0.87
N ASN A 118 23.73 -13.18 0.43
CA ASN A 118 22.58 -12.93 -0.44
C ASN A 118 21.36 -12.31 0.27
N GLU A 119 21.37 -12.21 1.61
CA GLU A 119 20.32 -11.55 2.41
C GLU A 119 20.72 -10.15 2.86
N LEU A 120 21.96 -9.72 2.62
CA LEU A 120 22.44 -8.41 3.04
C LEU A 120 21.96 -7.31 2.08
N GLY A 121 21.52 -6.20 2.65
CA GLY A 121 21.14 -5.01 1.89
C GLY A 121 22.34 -4.41 1.17
N VAL A 122 22.10 -3.83 0.00
CA VAL A 122 23.13 -3.22 -0.85
C VAL A 122 22.98 -1.71 -0.80
N ALA A 123 24.05 -1.01 -0.42
CA ALA A 123 24.11 0.45 -0.51
C ALA A 123 24.95 0.85 -1.73
N ARG A 124 24.32 1.58 -2.66
CA ARG A 124 24.94 2.07 -3.90
C ARG A 124 25.47 0.95 -4.81
N GLN A 125 26.75 0.95 -5.17
CA GLN A 125 27.34 0.07 -6.20
C GLN A 125 28.61 -0.63 -5.69
N PRO A 126 28.52 -1.48 -4.65
CA PRO A 126 29.68 -2.17 -4.11
C PRO A 126 30.35 -3.06 -5.15
N LEU A 127 31.69 -3.11 -5.15
CA LEU A 127 32.46 -3.85 -6.17
C LEU A 127 32.25 -5.36 -6.13
N GLY A 128 31.83 -5.92 -4.99
CA GLY A 128 31.56 -7.34 -4.86
C GLY A 128 32.14 -7.95 -3.59
N TRP A 129 31.73 -9.18 -3.29
CA TRP A 129 32.30 -9.98 -2.19
C TRP A 129 33.78 -10.30 -2.39
N ASN A 130 34.32 -10.15 -3.60
CA ASN A 130 35.75 -10.29 -3.88
C ASN A 130 36.61 -9.12 -3.38
N ARG A 131 36.01 -8.07 -2.82
CA ARG A 131 36.74 -6.89 -2.34
C ARG A 131 36.08 -6.27 -1.10
N ILE A 132 36.26 -6.90 0.06
CA ILE A 132 35.76 -6.43 1.35
C ILE A 132 36.86 -5.74 2.14
N GLY A 133 36.68 -4.46 2.47
CA GLY A 133 37.70 -3.65 3.17
C GLY A 133 37.64 -3.71 4.70
N SER A 134 36.46 -3.96 5.27
CA SER A 134 36.30 -4.04 6.73
C SER A 134 35.00 -4.73 7.13
N ILE A 135 34.85 -5.01 8.43
CA ILE A 135 33.57 -5.24 9.10
C ILE A 135 33.34 -4.11 10.08
N ARG A 136 32.22 -3.40 9.96
CA ARG A 136 31.85 -2.28 10.83
C ARG A 136 30.53 -2.56 11.52
N PHE A 137 30.55 -2.60 12.84
CA PHE A 137 29.36 -2.52 13.68
C PHE A 137 29.18 -1.06 14.13
N THR A 138 27.98 -0.51 14.01
CA THR A 138 27.67 0.86 14.47
C THR A 138 26.32 0.92 15.18
N ALA A 139 26.30 1.61 16.33
CA ALA A 139 25.11 1.92 17.12
C ALA A 139 24.56 3.33 16.84
N SER A 140 25.28 4.15 16.05
CA SER A 140 24.87 5.50 15.65
C SER A 140 24.75 5.62 14.12
N GLY A 141 23.97 6.62 13.67
CA GLY A 141 23.69 6.82 12.24
C GLY A 141 22.60 5.87 11.74
N TYR A 142 22.17 6.00 10.49
CA TYR A 142 21.05 5.20 9.93
C TYR A 142 19.73 5.34 10.72
N GLY A 143 19.51 6.51 11.34
CA GLY A 143 18.37 6.74 12.23
C GLY A 143 18.50 6.09 13.61
N ASN A 144 19.68 5.58 13.97
CA ASN A 144 19.96 4.99 15.28
C ASN A 144 20.64 5.99 16.23
N THR A 145 20.19 5.95 17.49
CA THR A 145 20.82 6.62 18.63
C THR A 145 21.37 5.54 19.56
N PRO A 146 22.67 5.59 19.94
CA PRO A 146 23.25 4.61 20.86
C PRO A 146 22.54 4.62 22.21
N ASP A 147 22.17 3.45 22.72
CA ASP A 147 21.66 3.30 24.09
C ASP A 147 22.83 3.13 25.06
N PRO A 148 23.05 4.04 26.04
CA PRO A 148 24.18 3.95 26.95
C PRO A 148 24.15 2.71 27.86
N ALA A 149 22.99 2.06 28.03
CA ALA A 149 22.85 0.81 28.78
C ALA A 149 23.20 -0.45 27.98
N ALA A 150 23.41 -0.34 26.66
CA ALA A 150 23.75 -1.48 25.82
C ALA A 150 25.24 -1.84 25.94
N VAL A 151 25.48 -3.05 26.47
CA VAL A 151 26.81 -3.68 26.56
C VAL A 151 26.78 -5.00 25.80
N VAL A 152 27.53 -5.03 24.71
CA VAL A 152 27.59 -6.13 23.76
C VAL A 152 28.98 -6.76 23.79
N ARG A 153 29.09 -8.08 23.76
CA ARG A 153 30.38 -8.75 23.53
C ARG A 153 30.36 -9.53 22.24
N LEU A 154 31.32 -9.25 21.36
CA LEU A 154 31.53 -9.96 20.10
C LEU A 154 32.56 -11.08 20.30
N ASP A 155 32.26 -12.25 19.76
CA ASP A 155 33.12 -13.43 19.87
C ASP A 155 32.98 -14.33 18.64
N GLY A 156 34.00 -15.14 18.34
CA GLY A 156 33.93 -16.24 17.38
C GLY A 156 33.49 -15.85 15.95
N VAL A 157 33.98 -14.74 15.40
CA VAL A 157 33.69 -14.34 14.02
C VAL A 157 34.41 -15.27 13.03
N GLU A 158 33.66 -15.80 12.06
CA GLU A 158 34.13 -16.77 11.06
C GLU A 158 33.42 -16.58 9.71
N LEU A 159 34.07 -16.99 8.62
CA LEU A 159 33.45 -17.08 7.30
C LEU A 159 33.01 -18.52 7.01
N LEU A 160 31.81 -18.68 6.49
CA LEU A 160 31.23 -19.98 6.19
C LEU A 160 31.21 -20.23 4.67
N ALA A 161 31.87 -21.31 4.23
CA ALA A 161 31.89 -21.70 2.81
C ALA A 161 30.48 -22.07 2.30
N THR A 162 29.65 -22.59 3.19
CA THR A 162 28.23 -22.84 2.95
C THR A 162 27.45 -22.28 4.12
N VAL A 163 26.28 -21.71 3.85
CA VAL A 163 25.24 -21.66 4.89
C VAL A 163 24.75 -23.10 4.94
N GLY A 164 25.24 -23.87 5.92
CA GLY A 164 24.92 -25.30 6.03
C GLY A 164 23.44 -25.50 5.73
N ALA A 165 23.11 -26.44 4.81
CA ALA A 165 21.82 -26.57 4.16
C ALA A 165 20.75 -26.05 5.11
N ARG A 166 20.24 -24.85 4.80
CA ARG A 166 19.13 -24.15 5.47
C ARG A 166 18.33 -25.24 6.17
N GLN A 167 18.19 -25.31 7.49
CA GLN A 167 17.33 -26.38 8.03
C GLN A 167 15.89 -26.04 7.65
N TRP A 168 15.54 -26.42 6.41
CA TRP A 168 14.23 -26.70 5.93
C TRP A 168 13.50 -27.34 7.08
N MET A 169 12.33 -26.80 7.43
CA MET A 169 11.48 -27.51 8.36
C MET A 169 11.40 -28.96 7.88
N THR A 170 11.96 -29.88 8.65
CA THR A 170 11.94 -31.29 8.29
C THR A 170 10.54 -31.83 8.53
N ASP A 171 10.23 -33.01 8.00
CA ASP A 171 8.96 -33.66 8.34
C ASP A 171 8.87 -33.94 9.86
N ALA A 172 10.01 -34.20 10.53
CA ALA A 172 10.06 -34.32 11.98
C ALA A 172 9.75 -33.00 12.70
N ASP A 173 10.32 -31.88 12.23
CA ASP A 173 10.01 -30.55 12.79
C ASP A 173 8.52 -30.21 12.64
N LEU A 174 7.92 -30.59 11.49
CA LEU A 174 6.47 -30.47 11.29
C LEU A 174 5.71 -31.20 12.39
N PHE A 175 5.98 -32.48 12.60
CA PHE A 175 5.22 -33.23 13.61
C PHE A 175 5.44 -32.74 15.04
N VAL A 176 6.61 -32.17 15.35
CA VAL A 176 6.88 -31.53 16.64
C VAL A 176 6.06 -30.25 16.83
N SER A 177 5.87 -29.45 15.76
CA SER A 177 5.10 -28.21 15.83
C SER A 177 3.58 -28.43 15.97
N LEU A 178 3.10 -29.63 15.63
CA LEU A 178 1.71 -30.03 15.80
C LEU A 178 1.38 -30.42 17.26
N ASN A 179 0.16 -30.08 17.68
CA ASN A 179 -0.46 -30.63 18.88
C ASN A 179 -0.96 -32.06 18.61
N LEU A 180 -0.03 -33.02 18.65
CA LEU A 180 -0.34 -34.43 18.42
C LEU A 180 -1.26 -35.05 19.49
N ASP A 181 -1.57 -34.34 20.58
CA ASP A 181 -2.50 -34.81 21.61
C ASP A 181 -3.98 -34.62 21.21
N LEU A 182 -4.25 -33.93 20.10
CA LEU A 182 -5.58 -33.89 19.50
C LEU A 182 -6.03 -35.32 19.12
N PRO A 183 -7.21 -35.79 19.56
CA PRO A 183 -7.69 -37.14 19.25
C PRO A 183 -7.70 -37.45 17.75
N ALA A 184 -8.04 -36.46 16.92
CA ALA A 184 -8.08 -36.60 15.47
C ALA A 184 -6.69 -36.83 14.82
N LEU A 185 -5.59 -36.52 15.53
CA LEU A 185 -4.22 -36.75 15.09
C LEU A 185 -3.59 -38.02 15.69
N ALA A 186 -4.36 -38.88 16.36
CA ALA A 186 -3.85 -40.09 17.01
C ALA A 186 -3.05 -41.01 16.06
N ALA A 187 -3.49 -41.14 14.80
CA ALA A 187 -2.77 -41.90 13.77
C ALA A 187 -1.42 -41.27 13.41
N VAL A 188 -1.36 -39.94 13.28
CA VAL A 188 -0.12 -39.19 13.03
C VAL A 188 0.84 -39.38 14.20
N LYS A 189 0.35 -39.20 15.44
CA LYS A 189 1.12 -39.40 16.67
C LYS A 189 1.72 -40.79 16.78
N LYS A 190 0.92 -41.83 16.50
CA LYS A 190 1.36 -43.23 16.54
C LYS A 190 2.48 -43.49 15.52
N SER A 191 2.29 -43.10 14.27
CA SER A 191 3.28 -43.29 13.21
C SER A 191 4.57 -42.52 13.48
N PHE A 192 4.47 -41.26 13.92
CA PHE A 192 5.64 -40.43 14.22
C PHE A 192 6.47 -40.99 15.38
N ARG A 193 5.82 -41.40 16.48
CA ARG A 193 6.51 -42.02 17.63
C ARG A 193 7.19 -43.35 17.30
N ALA A 194 6.69 -44.07 16.30
CA ALA A 194 7.31 -45.29 15.79
C ALA A 194 8.46 -45.02 14.80
N GLY A 195 8.77 -43.75 14.49
CA GLY A 195 9.79 -43.39 13.48
C GLY A 195 9.33 -43.55 12.03
N HIS A 196 8.05 -43.83 11.78
CA HIS A 196 7.51 -44.06 10.43
C HIS A 196 7.04 -42.75 9.77
N ILE A 197 7.99 -41.94 9.27
CA ILE A 197 7.71 -40.61 8.71
C ILE A 197 6.72 -40.63 7.55
N ALA A 198 6.90 -41.51 6.56
CA ALA A 198 5.99 -41.60 5.41
C ALA A 198 4.54 -41.93 5.83
N ALA A 199 4.38 -42.84 6.80
CA ALA A 199 3.07 -43.18 7.34
C ALA A 199 2.45 -42.02 8.14
N ALA A 200 3.26 -41.21 8.82
CA ALA A 200 2.79 -40.01 9.52
C ALA A 200 2.29 -38.94 8.54
N LYS A 201 2.98 -38.75 7.40
CA LYS A 201 2.56 -37.83 6.33
C LYS A 201 1.23 -38.25 5.71
N ALA A 202 1.12 -39.53 5.33
CA ALA A 202 -0.12 -40.08 4.78
C ALA A 202 -1.29 -39.96 5.77
N ALA A 203 -1.03 -40.19 7.07
CA ALA A 203 -2.04 -40.01 8.12
C ALA A 203 -2.48 -38.54 8.25
N LEU A 204 -1.56 -37.57 8.16
CA LEU A 204 -1.87 -36.14 8.23
C LEU A 204 -2.70 -35.69 7.02
N ALA A 205 -2.29 -36.09 5.81
CA ALA A 205 -3.02 -35.79 4.59
C ALA A 205 -4.43 -36.42 4.60
N LYS A 206 -4.55 -37.67 5.05
CA LYS A 206 -5.84 -38.34 5.25
C LYS A 206 -6.73 -37.59 6.23
N TYR A 207 -6.18 -37.19 7.38
CA TYR A 207 -6.89 -36.38 8.36
C TYR A 207 -7.43 -35.08 7.72
N LEU A 208 -6.60 -34.37 6.95
CA LEU A 208 -7.00 -33.12 6.30
C LEU A 208 -8.13 -33.30 5.29
N ARG A 209 -8.11 -34.38 4.49
CA ARG A 209 -9.20 -34.71 3.55
C ARG A 209 -10.49 -35.11 4.27
N GLN A 210 -10.39 -35.66 5.47
CA GLN A 210 -11.55 -36.15 6.23
C GLN A 210 -12.15 -35.11 7.17
N ARG A 211 -11.37 -34.12 7.64
CA ARG A 211 -11.89 -33.13 8.60
C ARG A 211 -12.98 -32.24 7.97
N THR A 212 -13.99 -31.92 8.78
CA THR A 212 -15.13 -31.05 8.41
C THR A 212 -15.04 -29.65 9.03
N ALA A 213 -14.12 -29.47 9.97
CA ALA A 213 -13.76 -28.19 10.56
C ALA A 213 -12.22 -28.11 10.67
N PRO A 214 -11.61 -26.92 10.63
CA PRO A 214 -12.22 -25.61 10.34
C PRO A 214 -12.81 -25.53 8.93
N ARG A 215 -13.73 -24.57 8.72
CA ARG A 215 -14.43 -24.31 7.46
C ARG A 215 -13.78 -23.13 6.73
N TRP A 216 -13.78 -23.24 5.40
CA TRP A 216 -13.52 -22.14 4.48
C TRP A 216 -14.83 -21.63 3.87
N HIS A 217 -14.79 -20.53 3.13
CA HIS A 217 -15.97 -19.84 2.58
C HIS A 217 -16.82 -20.71 1.62
N PHE A 218 -16.34 -21.89 1.24
CA PHE A 218 -17.04 -22.90 0.46
C PHE A 218 -16.73 -24.31 0.99
N ASP A 219 -17.61 -25.28 0.71
CA ASP A 219 -17.33 -26.71 0.94
C ASP A 219 -16.88 -27.35 -0.37
N TRP A 220 -15.65 -27.85 -0.39
CA TRP A 220 -15.06 -28.47 -1.58
C TRP A 220 -15.71 -29.79 -1.99
N ARG A 221 -16.47 -30.40 -1.07
CA ARG A 221 -17.27 -31.60 -1.36
C ARG A 221 -18.54 -31.29 -2.15
N GLN A 222 -18.86 -30.00 -2.29
CA GLN A 222 -20.03 -29.50 -3.00
C GLN A 222 -19.58 -28.47 -4.06
N PRO A 223 -18.83 -28.90 -5.09
CA PRO A 223 -18.40 -27.97 -6.13
C PRO A 223 -19.63 -27.39 -6.84
N ALA A 224 -19.76 -26.07 -6.82
CA ALA A 224 -20.80 -25.37 -7.55
C ALA A 224 -20.23 -24.93 -8.91
N PHE A 225 -20.84 -25.43 -9.99
CA PHE A 225 -20.44 -25.11 -11.37
C PHE A 225 -20.77 -23.64 -11.71
N HIS A 226 -19.80 -22.90 -12.24
CA HIS A 226 -20.06 -21.53 -12.69
C HIS A 226 -20.64 -21.47 -14.10
N ASN A 227 -21.14 -20.28 -14.43
CA ASN A 227 -21.59 -19.88 -15.77
C ASN A 227 -20.61 -20.35 -16.88
N PRO A 228 -21.09 -20.98 -17.97
CA PRO A 228 -20.26 -21.48 -19.08
C PRO A 228 -19.25 -20.47 -19.68
N LYS A 229 -19.59 -19.17 -19.70
CA LYS A 229 -18.66 -18.14 -20.20
C LYS A 229 -17.46 -17.93 -19.26
N SER A 230 -17.68 -18.02 -17.95
CA SER A 230 -16.61 -17.92 -16.96
C SER A 230 -15.67 -19.13 -17.06
N ARG A 231 -16.26 -20.32 -17.24
CA ARG A 231 -15.53 -21.57 -17.46
C ARG A 231 -14.54 -21.49 -18.61
N ALA A 232 -14.97 -21.07 -19.79
CA ALA A 232 -14.10 -20.99 -20.98
C ALA A 232 -12.87 -20.10 -20.74
N ARG A 233 -13.07 -18.94 -20.10
CA ARG A 233 -11.98 -18.00 -19.78
C ARG A 233 -11.00 -18.56 -18.75
N SER A 234 -11.49 -19.14 -17.67
CA SER A 234 -10.63 -19.72 -16.62
C SER A 234 -9.78 -20.87 -17.15
N VAL A 235 -10.38 -21.74 -17.98
CA VAL A 235 -9.66 -22.86 -18.61
C VAL A 235 -8.56 -22.35 -19.54
N ALA A 236 -8.84 -21.41 -20.45
CA ALA A 236 -7.81 -20.89 -21.36
C ALA A 236 -6.62 -20.26 -20.64
N ALA A 237 -6.87 -19.52 -19.55
CA ALA A 237 -5.81 -18.96 -18.72
C ALA A 237 -5.02 -20.06 -17.99
N ALA A 238 -5.69 -21.09 -17.47
CA ALA A 238 -5.05 -22.22 -16.79
C ALA A 238 -4.16 -23.04 -17.75
N GLU A 239 -4.60 -23.29 -18.99
CA GLU A 239 -3.80 -24.00 -20.00
C GLU A 239 -2.51 -23.26 -20.37
N LYS A 240 -2.50 -21.93 -20.26
CA LYS A 240 -1.30 -21.11 -20.44
C LYS A 240 -0.36 -21.24 -19.23
N VAL A 241 -0.90 -21.24 -18.01
CA VAL A 241 -0.12 -21.45 -16.78
C VAL A 241 0.51 -22.85 -16.74
N LEU A 242 -0.18 -23.89 -17.22
CA LEU A 242 0.39 -25.25 -17.37
C LEU A 242 1.62 -25.31 -18.30
N GLN A 243 1.84 -24.29 -19.14
CA GLN A 243 3.03 -24.15 -19.98
C GLN A 243 4.08 -23.22 -19.37
N HIS A 244 3.92 -22.82 -18.10
CA HIS A 244 4.72 -21.84 -17.38
C HIS A 244 4.89 -20.50 -18.12
N LYS A 245 3.82 -20.06 -18.78
CA LYS A 245 3.79 -18.79 -19.53
C LYS A 245 3.05 -17.71 -18.75
N PHE A 246 3.74 -16.63 -18.42
CA PHE A 246 3.22 -15.54 -17.59
C PHE A 246 3.30 -14.20 -18.31
N ASP A 247 2.21 -13.42 -18.26
CA ASP A 247 2.18 -12.11 -18.88
C ASP A 247 2.83 -11.04 -17.99
N TYR A 248 3.49 -10.07 -18.61
CA TYR A 248 4.11 -8.92 -17.94
C TYR A 248 3.86 -7.62 -18.71
N PRO A 249 3.78 -6.47 -18.03
CA PRO A 249 3.60 -5.18 -18.69
C PRO A 249 4.86 -4.78 -19.46
N LYS A 250 4.68 -4.25 -20.68
CA LYS A 250 5.76 -3.64 -21.49
C LYS A 250 5.65 -2.13 -21.62
N GLY A 251 4.50 -1.57 -21.23
CA GLY A 251 4.17 -0.15 -21.34
C GLY A 251 2.65 0.04 -21.25
N PRO A 252 2.15 1.28 -21.43
CA PRO A 252 0.73 1.56 -21.43
C PRO A 252 -0.03 0.67 -22.42
N GLY A 253 -0.96 -0.17 -21.92
CA GLY A 253 -1.77 -1.07 -22.74
C GLY A 253 -1.02 -2.24 -23.40
N GLN A 254 0.30 -2.37 -23.21
CA GLN A 254 1.13 -3.38 -23.87
C GLN A 254 1.54 -4.50 -22.90
N LYS A 255 1.54 -5.74 -23.40
CA LYS A 255 1.92 -6.93 -22.63
C LYS A 255 2.95 -7.78 -23.39
N GLY A 256 3.91 -8.33 -22.66
CA GLY A 256 4.75 -9.44 -23.09
C GLY A 256 4.34 -10.73 -22.39
N THR A 257 4.89 -11.85 -22.87
CA THR A 257 4.78 -13.15 -22.21
C THR A 257 6.18 -13.69 -21.95
N LEU A 258 6.46 -14.04 -20.70
CA LEU A 258 7.65 -14.78 -20.30
C LEU A 258 7.34 -16.27 -20.34
N ASP A 259 8.24 -17.07 -20.90
CA ASP A 259 8.18 -18.53 -20.94
C ASP A 259 9.34 -19.07 -20.10
N PHE A 260 9.02 -19.76 -19.00
CA PHE A 260 10.02 -20.34 -18.10
C PHE A 260 10.56 -21.70 -18.57
N GLY A 261 9.97 -22.29 -19.61
CA GLY A 261 10.25 -23.68 -19.98
C GLY A 261 9.74 -24.65 -18.91
N ALA A 262 10.61 -25.56 -18.44
CA ALA A 262 10.20 -26.65 -17.54
C ALA A 262 10.20 -26.27 -16.04
N LYS A 263 10.89 -25.20 -15.65
CA LYS A 263 11.03 -24.80 -14.25
C LYS A 263 10.86 -23.29 -14.10
N ILE A 264 9.95 -22.89 -13.22
CA ILE A 264 9.71 -21.50 -12.88
C ILE A 264 10.93 -20.94 -12.12
N ASP A 265 11.50 -19.85 -12.63
CA ASP A 265 12.45 -19.03 -11.86
C ASP A 265 11.65 -18.02 -11.03
N TRP A 266 11.45 -18.34 -9.75
CA TRP A 266 10.74 -17.52 -8.78
C TRP A 266 11.40 -16.16 -8.49
N THR A 267 12.64 -15.96 -8.93
CA THR A 267 13.39 -14.71 -8.79
C THR A 267 13.29 -13.81 -10.01
N ALA A 268 12.72 -14.30 -11.11
CA ALA A 268 12.67 -13.59 -12.37
C ALA A 268 11.86 -12.29 -12.29
N ASN A 269 12.24 -11.33 -13.13
CA ASN A 269 11.47 -10.14 -13.41
C ASN A 269 11.74 -9.68 -14.85
N PRO A 270 10.82 -9.92 -15.79
CA PRO A 270 11.02 -9.60 -17.21
C PRO A 270 10.73 -8.13 -17.56
N THR A 271 10.39 -7.29 -16.57
CA THR A 271 10.05 -5.89 -16.80
C THR A 271 11.30 -5.02 -16.92
N GLU A 272 11.35 -4.15 -17.93
CA GLU A 272 12.52 -3.34 -18.29
C GLU A 272 12.11 -1.91 -18.68
N GLY A 273 13.10 -1.02 -18.81
CA GLY A 273 12.88 0.35 -19.25
C GLY A 273 11.90 1.14 -18.38
N GLU A 274 11.01 1.91 -19.01
CA GLU A 274 9.98 2.68 -18.29
C GLU A 274 8.99 1.78 -17.53
N ALA A 275 8.72 0.57 -18.02
CA ALA A 275 7.79 -0.39 -17.40
C ALA A 275 8.42 -1.23 -16.27
N ARG A 276 9.70 -1.01 -15.95
CA ARG A 276 10.41 -1.75 -14.90
C ARG A 276 9.71 -1.55 -13.55
N THR A 277 9.20 -2.64 -12.98
CA THR A 277 8.52 -2.65 -11.68
C THR A 277 8.91 -3.88 -10.88
N HIS A 278 8.97 -3.76 -9.55
CA HIS A 278 9.13 -4.93 -8.68
C HIS A 278 7.83 -5.73 -8.50
N LEU A 279 6.66 -5.12 -8.79
CA LEU A 279 5.35 -5.73 -8.54
C LEU A 279 5.07 -6.99 -9.36
N TRP A 280 5.76 -7.17 -10.49
CA TRP A 280 5.62 -8.39 -11.27
C TRP A 280 6.13 -9.61 -10.51
N ASN A 281 7.34 -9.52 -9.93
CA ASN A 281 7.89 -10.62 -9.13
C ASN A 281 7.08 -10.87 -7.85
N GLU A 282 6.52 -9.80 -7.25
CA GLU A 282 5.56 -9.94 -6.15
C GLU A 282 4.33 -10.73 -6.59
N SER A 283 3.74 -10.38 -7.73
CA SER A 283 2.55 -11.05 -8.25
C SER A 283 2.81 -12.52 -8.56
N LEU A 284 3.98 -12.83 -9.12
CA LEU A 284 4.44 -14.21 -9.31
C LEU A 284 4.45 -14.94 -7.95
N ASN A 285 5.09 -14.36 -6.93
CA ASN A 285 5.23 -14.98 -5.60
C ASN A 285 3.98 -14.87 -4.70
N ARG A 286 2.96 -14.11 -5.07
CA ARG A 286 1.63 -14.13 -4.43
C ARG A 286 0.82 -15.35 -4.90
N HIS A 287 1.25 -16.02 -5.97
CA HIS A 287 0.61 -17.18 -6.58
C HIS A 287 -0.85 -16.94 -6.97
N PHE A 288 -1.16 -15.78 -7.54
CA PHE A 288 -2.53 -15.51 -8.02
C PHE A 288 -2.99 -16.53 -9.07
N HIS A 289 -2.06 -17.11 -9.84
CA HIS A 289 -2.35 -18.18 -10.80
C HIS A 289 -2.82 -19.49 -10.17
N PHE A 290 -2.58 -19.73 -8.88
CA PHE A 290 -3.17 -20.88 -8.18
C PHE A 290 -4.70 -20.80 -8.17
N ARG A 291 -5.28 -19.60 -8.09
CA ARG A 291 -6.74 -19.42 -8.23
C ARG A 291 -7.21 -19.83 -9.63
N THR A 292 -6.50 -19.41 -10.67
CA THR A 292 -6.79 -19.77 -12.06
C THR A 292 -6.79 -21.29 -12.27
N LEU A 293 -5.75 -21.98 -11.79
CA LEU A 293 -5.64 -23.43 -11.86
C LEU A 293 -6.73 -24.14 -11.04
N ALA A 294 -6.98 -23.67 -9.80
CA ALA A 294 -7.96 -24.28 -8.91
C ALA A 294 -9.41 -24.09 -9.40
N ASP A 295 -9.71 -22.94 -10.02
CA ASP A 295 -10.99 -22.70 -10.68
C ASP A 295 -11.14 -23.62 -11.90
N ALA A 296 -10.10 -23.77 -12.74
CA ALA A 296 -10.14 -24.70 -13.87
C ALA A 296 -10.30 -26.17 -13.43
N TYR A 297 -9.69 -26.57 -12.31
CA TYR A 297 -9.92 -27.89 -11.70
C TYR A 297 -11.41 -28.11 -11.38
N TRP A 298 -12.06 -27.20 -10.66
CA TRP A 298 -13.49 -27.34 -10.34
C TRP A 298 -14.41 -27.29 -11.55
N GLU A 299 -14.07 -26.45 -12.54
CA GLU A 299 -14.87 -26.32 -13.77
C GLU A 299 -14.76 -27.52 -14.71
N THR A 300 -13.70 -28.33 -14.61
CA THR A 300 -13.43 -29.41 -15.57
C THR A 300 -13.34 -30.80 -14.95
N GLY A 301 -13.05 -30.90 -13.65
CA GLY A 301 -12.71 -32.13 -12.97
C GLY A 301 -11.35 -32.72 -13.37
N GLN A 302 -10.52 -32.02 -14.15
CA GLN A 302 -9.24 -32.56 -14.65
C GLN A 302 -8.12 -32.39 -13.62
N ASP A 303 -7.58 -33.50 -13.14
CA ASP A 303 -6.54 -33.53 -12.11
C ASP A 303 -5.22 -32.85 -12.52
N LYS A 304 -4.97 -32.62 -13.81
CA LYS A 304 -3.75 -31.94 -14.29
C LYS A 304 -3.56 -30.55 -13.65
N TYR A 305 -4.64 -29.83 -13.37
CA TYR A 305 -4.57 -28.50 -12.76
C TYR A 305 -4.23 -28.59 -11.26
N ALA A 306 -4.80 -29.55 -10.55
CA ALA A 306 -4.46 -29.80 -9.14
C ALA A 306 -3.03 -30.33 -9.00
N LYS A 307 -2.59 -31.16 -9.95
CA LYS A 307 -1.21 -31.64 -10.05
C LYS A 307 -0.22 -30.47 -10.21
N GLU A 308 -0.49 -29.54 -11.12
CA GLU A 308 0.39 -28.38 -11.33
C GLU A 308 0.56 -27.55 -10.06
N ILE A 309 -0.55 -27.24 -9.37
CA ILE A 309 -0.49 -26.53 -8.08
C ILE A 309 0.38 -27.31 -7.07
N ALA A 310 0.22 -28.64 -7.00
CA ALA A 310 1.01 -29.48 -6.10
C ALA A 310 2.51 -29.45 -6.44
N ASP A 311 2.85 -29.56 -7.72
CA ASP A 311 4.23 -29.50 -8.21
C ASP A 311 4.86 -28.12 -7.95
N GLU A 312 4.13 -27.04 -8.23
CA GLU A 312 4.59 -25.67 -7.98
C GLU A 312 4.74 -25.36 -6.48
N ILE A 313 3.89 -25.90 -5.60
CA ILE A 313 4.08 -25.79 -4.14
C ILE A 313 5.36 -26.50 -3.71
N LEU A 314 5.58 -27.72 -4.21
CA LEU A 314 6.79 -28.47 -3.89
C LEU A 314 8.04 -27.74 -4.38
N ASP A 315 8.04 -27.23 -5.61
CA ASP A 315 9.18 -26.50 -6.17
C ASP A 315 9.38 -25.13 -5.49
N TRP A 316 8.31 -24.35 -5.27
CA TRP A 316 8.41 -23.04 -4.63
C TRP A 316 8.93 -23.19 -3.21
N THR A 317 8.37 -24.15 -2.45
CA THR A 317 8.86 -24.40 -1.09
C THR A 317 10.32 -24.77 -1.18
N ALA A 318 10.71 -25.75 -2.01
CA ALA A 318 12.08 -26.23 -2.26
C ALA A 318 13.09 -25.18 -2.78
N SER A 319 12.61 -24.08 -3.36
CA SER A 319 13.47 -23.06 -3.98
C SER A 319 13.50 -21.73 -3.21
N ASN A 320 12.49 -21.43 -2.38
CA ASN A 320 12.32 -20.11 -1.75
C ASN A 320 12.26 -20.21 -0.23
N PRO A 321 13.40 -20.36 0.43
CA PRO A 321 13.38 -20.62 1.85
C PRO A 321 13.36 -19.26 2.60
N ALA A 322 12.47 -19.07 3.59
CA ALA A 322 12.35 -17.91 4.50
C ALA A 322 13.67 -17.23 4.96
N PRO A 323 13.81 -15.90 4.86
CA PRO A 323 15.02 -15.20 5.30
C PRO A 323 15.33 -15.40 6.79
N LEU A 324 16.61 -15.50 7.14
CA LEU A 324 17.08 -15.69 8.52
C LEU A 324 17.09 -14.36 9.31
N ILE A 325 17.46 -13.28 8.64
CA ILE A 325 17.81 -12.00 9.29
C ILE A 325 17.01 -10.80 8.78
N GLY A 326 16.10 -10.99 7.82
CA GLY A 326 15.31 -9.91 7.24
C GLY A 326 13.82 -10.24 7.06
N SER A 327 13.03 -9.20 6.82
CA SER A 327 11.60 -9.29 6.50
C SER A 327 11.30 -9.62 5.04
N GLY A 328 12.33 -9.80 4.19
CA GLY A 328 12.13 -9.97 2.74
C GLY A 328 11.69 -8.71 1.99
N ASN A 329 11.26 -7.64 2.66
CA ASN A 329 10.71 -6.43 2.02
C ASN A 329 11.75 -5.69 1.16
N GLY A 330 13.00 -5.61 1.64
CA GLY A 330 14.10 -4.86 1.03
C GLY A 330 15.14 -5.68 0.27
N MET A 331 14.82 -6.93 -0.12
CA MET A 331 15.81 -7.82 -0.77
C MET A 331 16.34 -7.23 -2.09
N PRO A 332 17.68 -7.09 -2.25
CA PRO A 332 18.30 -6.43 -3.41
C PRO A 332 18.22 -7.24 -4.71
N ASN A 333 18.01 -8.56 -4.62
CA ASN A 333 17.95 -9.45 -5.78
C ASN A 333 16.56 -9.50 -6.45
N GLY A 334 15.63 -8.62 -6.03
CA GLY A 334 14.30 -8.54 -6.65
C GLY A 334 13.33 -9.68 -6.30
N CYS A 335 13.78 -10.78 -5.69
CA CYS A 335 12.91 -11.85 -5.22
C CYS A 335 12.07 -11.40 -4.01
N LYS A 336 10.75 -11.40 -4.19
CA LYS A 336 9.74 -10.99 -3.20
C LYS A 336 8.98 -12.17 -2.61
N ALA A 337 9.53 -13.38 -2.71
CA ALA A 337 8.98 -14.61 -2.13
C ALA A 337 8.62 -14.48 -0.65
N TRP A 338 9.40 -13.72 0.13
CA TRP A 338 9.16 -13.52 1.56
C TRP A 338 8.91 -12.07 1.93
N GLN A 339 8.55 -11.21 0.97
CA GLN A 339 7.98 -9.92 1.32
C GLN A 339 6.74 -10.16 2.20
N THR A 340 6.67 -9.44 3.31
CA THR A 340 5.62 -9.59 4.35
C THR A 340 4.21 -9.45 3.79
N LEU A 341 3.91 -8.43 2.96
CA LEU A 341 2.62 -8.31 2.27
C LEU A 341 2.31 -9.53 1.39
N THR A 342 3.27 -9.95 0.55
CA THR A 342 3.12 -11.13 -0.31
C THR A 342 2.88 -12.40 0.51
N THR A 343 3.53 -12.52 1.67
CA THR A 343 3.32 -13.62 2.63
C THR A 343 1.93 -13.58 3.26
N GLY A 344 1.46 -12.40 3.68
CA GLY A 344 0.11 -12.19 4.21
C GLY A 344 -0.97 -12.60 3.21
N ILE A 345 -0.85 -12.14 1.95
CA ILE A 345 -1.78 -12.48 0.86
C ILE A 345 -1.83 -13.98 0.59
N ARG A 346 -0.69 -14.68 0.56
CA ARG A 346 -0.69 -16.14 0.39
C ARG A 346 -1.47 -16.84 1.50
N LEU A 347 -1.22 -16.45 2.75
CA LEU A 347 -1.86 -17.07 3.91
C LEU A 347 -3.35 -16.72 4.05
N ALA A 348 -3.75 -15.51 3.66
CA ALA A 348 -5.13 -15.05 3.73
C ALA A 348 -5.98 -15.62 2.58
N ASP A 349 -5.38 -15.83 1.41
CA ASP A 349 -6.15 -15.94 0.18
C ASP A 349 -5.73 -17.10 -0.74
N THR A 350 -4.59 -16.99 -1.42
CA THR A 350 -4.29 -17.87 -2.57
C THR A 350 -4.05 -19.32 -2.14
N TRP A 351 -3.39 -19.54 -1.00
CA TRP A 351 -3.09 -20.90 -0.51
C TRP A 351 -4.28 -21.60 0.13
N PRO A 352 -5.06 -20.97 1.04
CA PRO A 352 -6.31 -21.55 1.50
C PRO A 352 -7.26 -21.89 0.35
N HIS A 353 -7.40 -20.99 -0.62
CA HIS A 353 -8.26 -21.22 -1.78
C HIS A 353 -7.80 -22.44 -2.60
N ALA A 354 -6.50 -22.53 -2.92
CA ALA A 354 -5.93 -23.67 -3.63
C ALA A 354 -6.08 -24.98 -2.85
N LEU A 355 -5.73 -24.96 -1.56
CA LEU A 355 -5.82 -26.13 -0.68
C LEU A 355 -7.24 -26.70 -0.69
N TYR A 356 -8.23 -25.90 -0.26
CA TYR A 356 -9.59 -26.42 -0.11
C TYR A 356 -10.15 -26.90 -1.44
N ARG A 357 -9.88 -26.22 -2.56
CA ARG A 357 -10.37 -26.67 -3.87
C ARG A 357 -9.73 -27.99 -4.32
N CYS A 358 -8.45 -28.21 -4.03
CA CYS A 358 -7.72 -29.38 -4.54
C CYS A 358 -7.76 -30.60 -3.61
N LEU A 359 -8.34 -30.51 -2.40
CA LEU A 359 -8.42 -31.63 -1.44
C LEU A 359 -9.09 -32.91 -1.99
N GLY A 360 -9.98 -32.77 -2.98
CA GLY A 360 -10.64 -33.91 -3.64
C GLY A 360 -9.78 -34.64 -4.67
N SER A 361 -8.67 -34.06 -5.12
CA SER A 361 -7.79 -34.65 -6.12
C SER A 361 -6.70 -35.49 -5.45
N THR A 362 -6.47 -36.71 -5.94
CA THR A 362 -5.31 -37.51 -5.53
C THR A 362 -3.99 -36.96 -6.08
N ALA A 363 -4.04 -36.16 -7.15
CA ALA A 363 -2.87 -35.48 -7.70
C ALA A 363 -2.36 -34.35 -6.77
N PHE A 364 -3.24 -33.83 -5.90
CA PHE A 364 -2.83 -32.98 -4.78
C PHE A 364 -2.23 -33.86 -3.67
N SER A 365 -0.95 -34.20 -3.87
CA SER A 365 -0.27 -35.27 -3.16
C SER A 365 -0.12 -35.03 -1.65
N ASP A 366 0.12 -36.11 -0.92
CA ASP A 366 0.38 -36.06 0.53
C ASP A 366 1.65 -35.24 0.84
N ASP A 367 2.65 -35.28 -0.05
CA ASP A 367 3.86 -34.49 0.04
C ASP A 367 3.58 -33.00 -0.15
N ALA A 368 2.75 -32.62 -1.12
CA ALA A 368 2.35 -31.24 -1.33
C ALA A 368 1.57 -30.69 -0.12
N ILE A 369 0.65 -31.49 0.45
CA ILE A 369 -0.06 -31.12 1.69
C ILE A 369 0.93 -30.90 2.84
N CYS A 370 1.88 -31.81 3.05
CA CYS A 370 2.88 -31.66 4.12
C CYS A 370 3.82 -30.46 3.86
N ALA A 371 4.18 -30.19 2.61
CA ALA A 371 4.96 -29.02 2.22
C ALA A 371 4.22 -27.71 2.51
N MET A 372 2.90 -27.65 2.21
CA MET A 372 2.07 -26.51 2.61
C MET A 372 2.05 -26.31 4.11
N PHE A 373 1.87 -27.37 4.90
CA PHE A 373 1.87 -27.27 6.38
C PHE A 373 3.19 -26.66 6.88
N LYS A 374 4.33 -27.15 6.37
CA LYS A 374 5.64 -26.60 6.72
C LYS A 374 5.78 -25.13 6.37
N ALA A 375 5.43 -24.78 5.13
CA ALA A 375 5.56 -23.42 4.64
C ALA A 375 4.58 -22.45 5.32
N ILE A 376 3.36 -22.88 5.68
CA ILE A 376 2.41 -22.06 6.45
C ILE A 376 2.94 -21.78 7.85
N TYR A 377 3.53 -22.78 8.50
CA TYR A 377 4.18 -22.58 9.80
C TYR A 377 5.34 -21.59 9.74
N GLU A 378 6.22 -21.71 8.73
CA GLU A 378 7.33 -20.76 8.53
C GLU A 378 6.83 -19.35 8.18
N GLN A 379 5.82 -19.22 7.33
CA GLN A 379 5.20 -17.95 6.96
C GLN A 379 4.53 -17.26 8.16
N ALA A 380 3.76 -17.99 8.97
CA ALA A 380 3.16 -17.44 10.18
C ALA A 380 4.24 -16.94 11.16
N ARG A 381 5.30 -17.71 11.38
CA ARG A 381 6.45 -17.27 12.20
C ARG A 381 7.15 -16.04 11.63
N HIS A 382 7.27 -15.95 10.30
CA HIS A 382 7.84 -14.80 9.62
C HIS A 382 7.02 -13.52 9.89
N LEU A 383 5.69 -13.59 9.73
CA LEU A 383 4.78 -12.45 9.99
C LEU A 383 4.70 -12.05 11.46
N VAL A 384 4.86 -13.00 12.38
CA VAL A 384 5.00 -12.69 13.81
C VAL A 384 6.29 -11.91 14.06
N ARG A 385 7.41 -12.33 13.46
CA ARG A 385 8.74 -11.75 13.67
C ARG A 385 8.92 -10.37 13.03
N TRP A 386 8.28 -10.12 11.89
CA TRP A 386 8.53 -8.94 11.06
C TRP A 386 7.24 -8.17 10.72
N PRO A 387 6.52 -7.61 11.71
CA PRO A 387 5.36 -6.76 11.41
C PRO A 387 5.77 -5.49 10.66
N SER A 388 4.97 -5.10 9.67
CA SER A 388 5.05 -3.80 9.01
C SER A 388 4.09 -2.78 9.66
N LEU A 389 3.64 -1.78 8.91
CA LEU A 389 2.65 -0.76 9.29
C LEU A 389 1.65 -0.59 8.14
N GLY A 390 0.58 0.18 8.35
CA GLY A 390 -0.35 0.54 7.29
C GLY A 390 -1.09 -0.66 6.72
N ASN A 391 -1.48 -0.56 5.45
CA ASN A 391 -2.24 -1.60 4.76
C ASN A 391 -1.48 -2.96 4.71
N TRP A 392 -0.15 -2.93 4.79
CA TRP A 392 0.68 -4.14 4.87
C TRP A 392 0.43 -4.90 6.17
N LEU A 393 0.43 -4.19 7.31
CA LEU A 393 0.17 -4.81 8.61
C LEU A 393 -1.25 -5.39 8.68
N THR A 394 -2.22 -4.75 8.00
CA THR A 394 -3.58 -5.26 7.89
C THR A 394 -3.60 -6.62 7.18
N ALA A 395 -2.99 -6.73 6.01
CA ALA A 395 -2.92 -7.97 5.23
C ALA A 395 -2.07 -9.07 5.90
N GLU A 396 -0.95 -8.68 6.53
CA GLU A 396 -0.13 -9.59 7.33
C GLU A 396 -0.93 -10.20 8.48
N SER A 397 -1.71 -9.36 9.16
CA SER A 397 -2.54 -9.80 10.29
C SER A 397 -3.70 -10.66 9.83
N ASN A 398 -4.36 -10.35 8.70
CA ASN A 398 -5.38 -11.23 8.13
C ASN A 398 -4.80 -12.59 7.73
N GLY A 399 -3.64 -12.62 7.07
CA GLY A 399 -2.96 -13.87 6.73
C GLY A 399 -2.60 -14.69 7.97
N LEU A 400 -2.07 -14.04 9.01
CA LEU A 400 -1.72 -14.69 10.27
C LEU A 400 -2.95 -15.23 11.02
N TYR A 401 -4.05 -14.46 11.05
CA TYR A 401 -5.31 -14.89 11.64
C TYR A 401 -5.87 -16.10 10.87
N THR A 402 -5.93 -16.01 9.55
CA THR A 402 -6.42 -17.08 8.67
C THR A 402 -5.61 -18.37 8.85
N ALA A 403 -4.28 -18.28 8.93
CA ALA A 403 -3.44 -19.44 9.23
C ALA A 403 -3.77 -20.04 10.62
N GLY A 404 -3.95 -19.20 11.64
CA GLY A 404 -4.35 -19.63 12.98
C GLY A 404 -5.75 -20.24 13.07
N VAL A 405 -6.68 -19.85 12.20
CA VAL A 405 -8.03 -20.44 12.13
C VAL A 405 -8.01 -21.77 11.37
N LEU A 406 -7.36 -21.80 10.20
CA LEU A 406 -7.45 -22.94 9.28
C LEU A 406 -6.48 -24.08 9.62
N PHE A 407 -5.49 -23.85 10.46
CA PHE A 407 -4.52 -24.85 10.89
C PHE A 407 -4.43 -24.93 12.42
N PRO A 408 -5.55 -25.24 13.11
CA PRO A 408 -5.60 -25.30 14.57
C PRO A 408 -4.76 -26.43 15.16
N GLU A 409 -4.25 -27.33 14.32
CA GLU A 409 -3.34 -28.40 14.71
C GLU A 409 -1.99 -27.88 15.20
N PHE A 410 -1.55 -26.70 14.77
CA PHE A 410 -0.31 -26.12 15.28
C PHE A 410 -0.46 -25.69 16.74
N ARG A 411 0.57 -25.96 17.55
CA ARG A 411 0.59 -25.53 18.96
C ARG A 411 0.44 -24.02 19.14
N GLN A 412 0.92 -23.24 18.15
CA GLN A 412 0.89 -21.78 18.15
C GLN A 412 -0.34 -21.18 17.46
N ALA A 413 -1.26 -21.98 16.92
CA ALA A 413 -2.38 -21.46 16.12
C ALA A 413 -3.23 -20.42 16.87
N ARG A 414 -3.51 -20.66 18.16
CA ARG A 414 -4.24 -19.70 19.02
C ARG A 414 -3.45 -18.40 19.23
N GLU A 415 -2.13 -18.51 19.39
CA GLU A 415 -1.26 -17.35 19.57
C GLU A 415 -1.20 -16.48 18.30
N TRP A 416 -1.16 -17.10 17.12
CA TRP A 416 -1.23 -16.38 15.85
C TRP A 416 -2.53 -15.58 15.71
N ARG A 417 -3.69 -16.18 16.06
CA ARG A 417 -4.97 -15.46 16.06
C ARG A 417 -4.97 -14.28 17.03
N ARG A 418 -4.47 -14.48 18.26
CA ARG A 418 -4.35 -13.42 19.28
C ARG A 418 -3.51 -12.24 18.77
N ILE A 419 -2.30 -12.52 18.26
CA ILE A 419 -1.40 -11.48 17.74
C ILE A 419 -2.05 -10.70 16.60
N ALA A 420 -2.69 -11.39 15.66
CA ALA A 420 -3.37 -10.74 14.54
C ALA A 420 -4.51 -9.83 15.00
N LEU A 421 -5.36 -10.30 15.92
CA LEU A 421 -6.46 -9.52 16.48
C LEU A 421 -5.97 -8.29 17.24
N GLU A 422 -4.89 -8.42 18.02
CA GLU A 422 -4.30 -7.28 18.75
C GLU A 422 -3.74 -6.22 17.81
N ARG A 423 -3.07 -6.63 16.73
CA ARG A 423 -2.55 -5.72 15.69
C ARG A 423 -3.69 -4.95 15.03
N LEU A 424 -4.69 -5.67 14.50
CA LEU A 424 -5.83 -5.08 13.80
C LEU A 424 -6.66 -4.18 14.71
N TYR A 425 -6.94 -4.63 15.94
CA TYR A 425 -7.68 -3.84 16.92
C TYR A 425 -6.96 -2.52 17.24
N LYS A 426 -5.62 -2.57 17.36
CA LYS A 426 -4.82 -1.35 17.53
C LYS A 426 -4.86 -0.45 16.29
N GLN A 427 -4.79 -1.01 15.07
CA GLN A 427 -4.86 -0.22 13.83
C GLN A 427 -6.17 0.56 13.69
N LEU A 428 -7.30 0.05 14.20
CA LEU A 428 -8.57 0.80 14.20
C LEU A 428 -8.50 2.13 14.98
N ASP A 429 -7.58 2.26 15.94
CA ASP A 429 -7.35 3.48 16.71
C ASP A 429 -6.19 4.31 16.16
N ASP A 430 -5.15 3.64 15.66
CA ASP A 430 -3.87 4.23 15.29
C ASP A 430 -3.77 4.63 13.81
N GLU A 431 -4.49 3.94 12.94
CA GLU A 431 -4.32 4.02 11.48
C GLU A 431 -5.64 4.29 10.75
N VAL A 432 -6.79 4.19 11.42
CA VAL A 432 -8.10 4.58 10.88
C VAL A 432 -8.58 5.85 11.58
N TYR A 433 -8.69 6.94 10.82
CA TYR A 433 -9.15 8.22 11.37
C TYR A 433 -10.55 8.11 11.99
N PRO A 434 -10.92 9.00 12.94
CA PRO A 434 -12.24 8.98 13.57
C PRO A 434 -13.42 9.06 12.58
N ASP A 435 -13.19 9.68 11.42
CA ASP A 435 -14.16 9.87 10.33
C ASP A 435 -14.05 8.78 9.23
N GLY A 436 -13.24 7.74 9.46
CA GLY A 436 -13.46 6.42 8.89
C GLY A 436 -12.43 5.90 7.88
N MET A 437 -11.64 6.77 7.26
CA MET A 437 -10.64 6.32 6.30
C MET A 437 -9.33 5.94 6.99
N GLU A 438 -8.65 4.93 6.46
CA GLU A 438 -7.25 4.68 6.81
C GLU A 438 -6.35 5.87 6.37
N TYR A 439 -5.30 6.10 7.16
CA TYR A 439 -4.39 7.25 7.04
C TYR A 439 -3.48 7.25 5.80
N GLU A 440 -3.55 6.24 4.93
CA GLU A 440 -2.82 6.28 3.64
C GLU A 440 -3.51 7.19 2.64
N LEU A 441 -4.82 7.45 2.84
CA LEU A 441 -5.64 8.37 2.06
C LEU A 441 -5.82 7.97 0.58
N ALA A 442 -5.54 6.70 0.25
CA ALA A 442 -5.84 6.13 -1.06
C ALA A 442 -7.22 5.47 -1.08
N ALA A 443 -8.19 6.13 -1.72
CA ALA A 443 -9.61 5.84 -1.62
C ALA A 443 -9.97 4.37 -1.93
N GLY A 444 -9.43 3.84 -3.03
CA GLY A 444 -9.64 2.44 -3.44
C GLY A 444 -8.93 1.42 -2.54
N TYR A 445 -7.75 1.74 -2.01
CA TYR A 445 -7.07 0.88 -1.04
C TYR A 445 -7.85 0.79 0.28
N ASN A 446 -8.49 1.87 0.72
CA ASN A 446 -9.36 1.84 1.89
C ASN A 446 -10.49 0.79 1.75
N CYS A 447 -11.05 0.59 0.54
CA CYS A 447 -12.01 -0.51 0.31
C CYS A 447 -11.41 -1.88 0.58
N TRP A 448 -10.17 -2.10 0.16
CA TRP A 448 -9.46 -3.35 0.44
C TRP A 448 -9.22 -3.52 1.93
N VAL A 449 -8.76 -2.48 2.63
CA VAL A 449 -8.58 -2.49 4.09
C VAL A 449 -9.90 -2.84 4.80
N VAL A 450 -11.03 -2.22 4.42
CA VAL A 450 -12.37 -2.55 4.97
C VAL A 450 -12.71 -4.04 4.78
N ARG A 451 -12.42 -4.61 3.60
CA ARG A 451 -12.64 -6.04 3.35
C ARG A 451 -11.77 -6.93 4.22
N GLU A 452 -10.50 -6.58 4.44
CA GLU A 452 -9.60 -7.35 5.30
C GLU A 452 -10.13 -7.40 6.74
N PHE A 453 -10.56 -6.25 7.29
CA PHE A 453 -11.19 -6.19 8.61
C PHE A 453 -12.50 -6.99 8.68
N ALA A 454 -13.37 -6.87 7.68
CA ALA A 454 -14.64 -7.60 7.64
C ALA A 454 -14.42 -9.11 7.52
N GLY A 455 -13.41 -9.53 6.74
CA GLY A 455 -13.03 -10.93 6.55
C GLY A 455 -12.67 -11.65 7.85
N ILE A 456 -12.06 -10.95 8.82
CA ILE A 456 -11.78 -11.49 10.16
C ILE A 456 -13.08 -11.90 10.85
N LEU A 457 -14.08 -11.02 10.84
CA LEU A 457 -15.38 -11.26 11.47
C LEU A 457 -16.09 -12.43 10.79
N GLU A 458 -16.11 -12.43 9.45
CA GLU A 458 -16.74 -13.51 8.69
C GLU A 458 -16.09 -14.87 8.94
N LEU A 459 -14.75 -14.93 8.94
CA LEU A 459 -14.02 -16.17 9.18
C LEU A 459 -14.15 -16.64 10.64
N ALA A 460 -14.18 -15.70 11.59
CA ALA A 460 -14.43 -15.98 13.00
C ALA A 460 -15.83 -16.58 13.20
N ASP A 461 -16.86 -15.95 12.65
CA ASP A 461 -18.24 -16.40 12.77
C ASP A 461 -18.43 -17.78 12.11
N LEU A 462 -17.84 -17.97 10.91
CA LEU A 462 -17.86 -19.24 10.18
C LEU A 462 -17.27 -20.41 10.99
N ASN A 463 -16.25 -20.12 11.81
CA ASN A 463 -15.52 -21.10 12.61
C ASN A 463 -15.87 -21.07 14.11
N ARG A 464 -16.91 -20.32 14.50
CA ARG A 464 -17.37 -20.18 15.90
C ARG A 464 -16.29 -19.64 16.84
N LEU A 465 -15.46 -18.72 16.34
CA LEU A 465 -14.37 -18.06 17.06
C LEU A 465 -14.68 -16.60 17.40
N ARG A 466 -15.94 -16.16 17.24
CA ARG A 466 -16.34 -14.76 17.51
C ARG A 466 -15.99 -14.29 18.92
N GLY A 467 -16.01 -15.20 19.90
CA GLY A 467 -15.63 -14.88 21.29
C GLY A 467 -14.15 -14.56 21.51
N GLU A 468 -13.28 -14.79 20.53
CA GLU A 468 -11.87 -14.36 20.58
C GLU A 468 -11.69 -12.92 20.07
N VAL A 469 -12.63 -12.39 19.27
CA VAL A 469 -12.57 -11.03 18.72
C VAL A 469 -13.00 -10.03 19.81
N PRO A 470 -12.31 -8.88 19.97
CA PRO A 470 -12.72 -7.85 20.92
C PRO A 470 -14.19 -7.42 20.70
N ALA A 471 -14.93 -7.24 21.79
CA ALA A 471 -16.38 -7.07 21.74
C ALA A 471 -16.84 -5.82 20.95
N ASP A 472 -16.05 -4.75 21.01
CA ASP A 472 -16.29 -3.47 20.33
C ASP A 472 -15.61 -3.36 18.97
N PHE A 473 -14.88 -4.40 18.51
CA PHE A 473 -14.20 -4.41 17.21
C PHE A 473 -15.16 -4.07 16.06
N LEU A 474 -16.35 -4.68 16.05
CA LEU A 474 -17.37 -4.41 15.04
C LEU A 474 -17.85 -2.95 15.12
N ALA A 475 -18.15 -2.45 16.32
CA ALA A 475 -18.60 -1.06 16.49
C ALA A 475 -17.56 -0.05 15.97
N LYS A 476 -16.26 -0.31 16.22
CA LYS A 476 -15.16 0.51 15.71
C LYS A 476 -15.04 0.53 14.19
N MET A 477 -15.56 -0.48 13.49
CA MET A 477 -15.51 -0.54 12.03
C MET A 477 -16.61 0.27 11.33
N GLU A 478 -17.68 0.67 12.04
CA GLU A 478 -18.83 1.36 11.41
C GLU A 478 -18.40 2.65 10.70
N LYS A 479 -17.47 3.41 11.30
CA LYS A 479 -16.89 4.62 10.72
C LYS A 479 -16.28 4.38 9.34
N MET A 480 -15.68 3.21 9.10
CA MET A 480 -15.07 2.90 7.81
C MET A 480 -16.11 2.74 6.70
N PHE A 481 -17.26 2.14 7.01
CA PHE A 481 -18.38 2.06 6.08
C PHE A 481 -19.06 3.42 5.88
N ASN A 482 -19.09 4.28 6.91
CA ASN A 482 -19.59 5.65 6.79
C ASN A 482 -18.80 6.47 5.79
N TYR A 483 -17.47 6.35 5.81
CA TYR A 483 -16.63 6.99 4.81
C TYR A 483 -17.01 6.55 3.39
N LEU A 484 -17.12 5.23 3.16
CA LEU A 484 -17.53 4.71 1.85
C LEU A 484 -18.90 5.24 1.40
N LEU A 485 -19.88 5.25 2.31
CA LEU A 485 -21.23 5.76 2.03
C LEU A 485 -21.20 7.22 1.57
N TYR A 486 -20.66 8.12 2.39
CA TYR A 486 -20.73 9.56 2.16
C TYR A 486 -19.73 10.07 1.11
N ALA A 487 -18.61 9.38 0.89
CA ALA A 487 -17.64 9.71 -0.17
C ALA A 487 -18.00 9.13 -1.55
N SER A 488 -19.05 8.32 -1.68
CA SER A 488 -19.40 7.70 -2.95
C SER A 488 -20.10 8.66 -3.91
N MET A 489 -19.67 8.64 -5.18
CA MET A 489 -20.37 9.25 -6.30
C MET A 489 -21.74 8.58 -6.53
N PRO A 490 -22.68 9.26 -7.22
CA PRO A 490 -24.04 8.74 -7.43
C PRO A 490 -24.16 7.35 -8.11
N ASN A 491 -23.11 6.88 -8.80
CA ASN A 491 -23.08 5.55 -9.39
C ASN A 491 -22.68 4.43 -8.43
N GLY A 492 -22.44 4.74 -7.14
CA GLY A 492 -21.99 3.80 -6.12
C GLY A 492 -20.49 3.49 -6.19
N GLN A 493 -19.70 4.34 -6.85
CA GLN A 493 -18.24 4.28 -6.82
C GLN A 493 -17.67 5.40 -5.96
N ILE A 494 -16.58 5.14 -5.24
CA ILE A 494 -15.76 6.21 -4.68
C ILE A 494 -14.77 6.72 -5.76
N PRO A 495 -14.45 8.03 -5.78
CA PRO A 495 -13.43 8.56 -6.69
C PRO A 495 -12.05 7.92 -6.49
N GLY A 496 -11.31 7.73 -7.58
CA GLY A 496 -9.96 7.17 -7.59
C GLY A 496 -8.87 8.15 -7.15
N LEU A 497 -8.97 8.71 -5.94
CA LEU A 497 -7.96 9.63 -5.40
C LEU A 497 -6.68 8.87 -5.02
N ASN A 498 -5.53 9.55 -5.12
CA ASN A 498 -4.22 8.98 -4.79
C ASN A 498 -3.96 7.70 -5.62
N ASP A 499 -3.23 6.69 -5.12
CA ASP A 499 -2.99 5.45 -5.87
C ASP A 499 -4.26 4.57 -6.01
N SER A 500 -5.34 5.07 -6.59
CA SER A 500 -6.57 4.32 -6.80
C SER A 500 -7.23 4.67 -8.13
N ASN A 501 -8.12 3.79 -8.56
CA ASN A 501 -9.08 4.11 -9.62
C ASN A 501 -10.47 4.23 -8.99
N ASN A 502 -11.43 4.76 -9.74
CA ASN A 502 -12.84 4.74 -9.31
C ASN A 502 -13.23 3.29 -8.94
N THR A 503 -13.65 3.11 -7.69
CA THR A 503 -13.86 1.78 -7.11
C THR A 503 -15.32 1.61 -6.73
N ASP A 504 -15.97 0.57 -7.25
CA ASP A 504 -17.34 0.19 -6.88
C ASP A 504 -17.38 -0.37 -5.46
N ILE A 505 -18.16 0.27 -4.60
CA ILE A 505 -18.25 -0.04 -3.17
C ILE A 505 -19.54 -0.78 -2.77
N ARG A 506 -20.36 -1.17 -3.75
CA ARG A 506 -21.69 -1.74 -3.46
C ARG A 506 -21.59 -3.06 -2.72
N LYS A 507 -20.53 -3.84 -2.97
CA LYS A 507 -20.29 -5.10 -2.24
C LYS A 507 -19.86 -4.83 -0.81
N GLU A 508 -18.99 -3.86 -0.61
CA GLU A 508 -18.51 -3.42 0.70
C GLU A 508 -19.68 -2.92 1.54
N LEU A 509 -20.58 -2.09 0.98
CA LEU A 509 -21.79 -1.64 1.71
C LEU A 509 -22.84 -2.73 1.88
N ALA A 510 -22.92 -3.73 1.00
CA ALA A 510 -23.74 -4.92 1.25
C ALA A 510 -23.23 -5.71 2.46
N THR A 511 -21.90 -5.87 2.57
CA THR A 511 -21.26 -6.44 3.77
C THR A 511 -21.50 -5.55 4.99
N GLY A 512 -21.38 -4.23 4.84
CA GLY A 512 -21.72 -3.25 5.87
C GLY A 512 -23.15 -3.44 6.39
N PHE A 513 -24.14 -3.53 5.50
CA PHE A 513 -25.55 -3.77 5.90
C PHE A 513 -25.75 -5.12 6.59
N LYS A 514 -25.06 -6.17 6.16
CA LYS A 514 -25.08 -7.49 6.84
C LYS A 514 -24.53 -7.39 8.27
N LEU A 515 -23.47 -6.61 8.47
CA LEU A 515 -22.83 -6.42 9.78
C LEU A 515 -23.58 -5.41 10.67
N PHE A 516 -24.26 -4.44 10.07
CA PHE A 516 -25.01 -3.35 10.73
C PHE A 516 -26.44 -3.27 10.15
N PRO A 517 -27.33 -4.22 10.46
CA PRO A 517 -28.68 -4.28 9.88
C PRO A 517 -29.56 -3.05 10.20
N GLN A 518 -29.21 -2.29 11.24
CA GLN A 518 -29.85 -1.02 11.57
C GLN A 518 -29.53 0.12 10.58
N ARG A 519 -28.43 0.01 9.82
CA ARG A 519 -27.97 0.99 8.84
C ARG A 519 -28.60 0.75 7.47
N GLN A 520 -29.91 0.99 7.38
CA GLN A 520 -30.65 0.80 6.13
C GLN A 520 -30.17 1.70 4.98
N ASP A 521 -29.49 2.81 5.30
CA ASP A 521 -28.81 3.69 4.36
C ASP A 521 -27.62 3.01 3.65
N PHE A 522 -26.96 2.01 4.27
CA PHE A 522 -25.99 1.17 3.56
C PHE A 522 -26.63 0.35 2.44
N GLN A 523 -27.87 -0.12 2.66
CA GLN A 523 -28.62 -0.87 1.65
C GLN A 523 -28.92 -0.03 0.40
N PHE A 524 -29.13 1.28 0.57
CA PHE A 524 -29.41 2.21 -0.54
C PHE A 524 -28.32 2.15 -1.60
N ILE A 525 -27.07 2.42 -1.25
CA ILE A 525 -25.97 2.34 -2.23
C ILE A 525 -25.71 0.89 -2.65
N ALA A 526 -25.73 -0.07 -1.71
CA ALA A 526 -25.49 -1.49 -2.02
C ALA A 526 -26.42 -2.02 -3.13
N THR A 527 -27.65 -1.49 -3.22
CA THR A 527 -28.65 -1.89 -4.22
C THR A 527 -28.76 -0.92 -5.41
N GLY A 528 -27.99 0.16 -5.43
CA GLY A 528 -28.09 1.22 -6.44
C GLY A 528 -29.41 1.99 -6.36
N GLY A 529 -29.87 2.29 -5.15
CA GLY A 529 -31.07 3.06 -4.86
C GLY A 529 -32.39 2.28 -4.91
N LYS A 530 -32.35 0.95 -5.04
CA LYS A 530 -33.56 0.11 -5.17
C LYS A 530 -34.24 -0.20 -3.84
N SER A 531 -33.51 -0.16 -2.73
CA SER A 531 -34.01 -0.51 -1.39
C SER A 531 -33.21 0.19 -0.30
N GLY A 532 -33.84 0.45 0.84
CA GLY A 532 -33.29 1.32 1.88
C GLY A 532 -33.52 2.81 1.59
N PRO A 533 -33.57 3.67 2.61
CA PRO A 533 -33.66 5.12 2.40
C PRO A 533 -32.30 5.68 1.97
N PRO A 534 -32.26 6.77 1.16
CA PRO A 534 -31.01 7.50 0.96
C PRO A 534 -30.49 8.04 2.30
N PRO A 535 -29.17 8.27 2.43
CA PRO A 535 -28.62 8.92 3.62
C PRO A 535 -29.29 10.27 3.90
N ALA A 536 -29.49 10.57 5.18
CA ALA A 536 -30.23 11.78 5.61
C ALA A 536 -29.51 13.08 5.22
N GLU A 537 -28.18 13.09 5.31
CA GLU A 537 -27.35 14.20 4.86
C GLU A 537 -27.01 14.04 3.38
N THR A 538 -26.99 15.16 2.65
CA THR A 538 -26.51 15.17 1.26
C THR A 538 -25.00 15.43 1.26
N SER A 539 -24.59 16.64 1.64
CA SER A 539 -23.19 17.06 1.69
C SER A 539 -22.57 16.68 3.03
N HIS A 540 -21.30 16.29 3.04
CA HIS A 540 -20.64 15.73 4.21
C HIS A 540 -19.17 16.14 4.28
N ALA A 541 -18.63 16.28 5.49
CA ALA A 541 -17.23 16.62 5.72
C ALA A 541 -16.53 15.53 6.52
N PHE A 542 -15.30 15.23 6.11
CA PHE A 542 -14.38 14.34 6.80
C PHE A 542 -13.16 15.16 7.24
N PRO A 543 -13.17 15.81 8.43
CA PRO A 543 -12.12 16.75 8.82
C PRO A 543 -10.75 16.12 9.09
N TYR A 544 -10.69 14.83 9.41
CA TYR A 544 -9.43 14.12 9.60
C TYR A 544 -8.87 13.61 8.28
N VAL A 545 -9.71 13.01 7.43
CA VAL A 545 -9.31 12.66 6.05
C VAL A 545 -8.95 13.92 5.26
N GLY A 546 -9.70 15.00 5.50
CA GLY A 546 -9.66 16.26 4.76
C GLY A 546 -10.42 16.22 3.44
N HIS A 547 -11.44 15.35 3.33
CA HIS A 547 -12.31 15.27 2.17
C HIS A 547 -13.65 15.96 2.45
N TYR A 548 -14.14 16.74 1.49
CA TYR A 548 -15.37 17.52 1.62
C TYR A 548 -16.26 17.25 0.42
N VAL A 549 -17.41 16.65 0.68
CA VAL A 549 -18.38 16.22 -0.32
C VAL A 549 -19.50 17.23 -0.42
N MET A 550 -19.66 17.84 -1.59
CA MET A 550 -20.74 18.76 -1.93
C MET A 550 -21.69 18.06 -2.90
N ARG A 551 -22.99 17.93 -2.59
CA ARG A 551 -23.93 17.30 -3.52
C ARG A 551 -25.36 17.81 -3.44
N SER A 552 -26.06 17.73 -4.57
CA SER A 552 -27.47 18.14 -4.69
C SER A 552 -28.46 17.06 -4.21
N GLY A 553 -28.00 15.81 -4.05
CA GLY A 553 -28.84 14.67 -3.72
C GLY A 553 -28.12 13.34 -3.97
N TRP A 554 -28.88 12.25 -3.99
CA TRP A 554 -28.35 10.88 -4.10
C TRP A 554 -28.74 10.16 -5.39
N ASP A 555 -29.60 10.77 -6.21
CA ASP A 555 -30.03 10.22 -7.49
C ASP A 555 -28.87 10.13 -8.50
N LYS A 556 -28.96 9.23 -9.48
CA LYS A 556 -27.92 9.04 -10.52
C LYS A 556 -27.49 10.33 -11.24
N ASP A 557 -28.43 11.27 -11.40
CA ASP A 557 -28.21 12.54 -12.12
C ASP A 557 -27.87 13.70 -11.17
N ALA A 558 -27.65 13.41 -9.87
CA ALA A 558 -27.24 14.40 -8.90
C ALA A 558 -25.89 15.01 -9.28
N THR A 559 -25.71 16.27 -8.91
CA THR A 559 -24.45 16.98 -9.02
C THR A 559 -23.66 16.74 -7.75
N TYR A 560 -22.40 16.33 -7.88
CA TYR A 560 -21.52 15.91 -6.80
C TYR A 560 -20.10 16.42 -7.04
N LEU A 561 -19.44 16.93 -6.01
CA LEU A 561 -18.02 17.25 -6.02
C LEU A 561 -17.38 16.74 -4.73
N LEU A 562 -16.20 16.14 -4.83
CA LEU A 562 -15.33 15.87 -3.68
C LEU A 562 -14.08 16.73 -3.79
N PHE A 563 -13.83 17.50 -2.75
CA PHE A 563 -12.66 18.37 -2.58
C PHE A 563 -11.70 17.78 -1.56
N ASP A 564 -10.43 17.64 -1.93
CA ASP A 564 -9.35 17.18 -1.06
C ASP A 564 -8.53 18.37 -0.53
N ALA A 565 -8.62 18.60 0.78
CA ALA A 565 -7.78 19.53 1.54
C ALA A 565 -7.02 18.83 2.69
N GLY A 566 -6.87 17.51 2.60
CA GLY A 566 -6.28 16.66 3.62
C GLY A 566 -4.78 16.80 3.82
N PRO A 567 -4.23 16.07 4.80
CA PRO A 567 -2.80 15.91 4.94
C PRO A 567 -2.25 15.07 3.77
N PHE A 568 -0.95 14.81 3.72
CA PHE A 568 -0.38 14.13 2.56
C PHE A 568 -0.73 12.63 2.50
N GLY A 569 -0.99 11.94 3.61
CA GLY A 569 -1.27 10.50 3.70
C GLY A 569 -0.05 9.63 4.09
N PHE A 570 0.04 8.40 3.60
CA PHE A 570 1.23 7.55 3.75
C PHE A 570 1.32 6.54 2.58
N GLY A 571 2.51 6.38 1.98
CA GLY A 571 2.81 5.30 1.02
C GLY A 571 2.23 5.45 -0.40
N HIS A 572 0.99 5.91 -0.53
CA HIS A 572 0.20 5.92 -1.78
C HIS A 572 -0.21 7.32 -2.27
N GLN A 573 0.58 8.32 -1.90
CA GLN A 573 0.21 9.74 -1.88
C GLN A 573 0.61 10.45 -3.18
N HIS A 574 -0.22 11.40 -3.63
CA HIS A 574 0.04 12.28 -4.77
C HIS A 574 0.31 13.72 -4.31
N GLU A 575 1.04 14.51 -5.11
CA GLU A 575 1.26 15.95 -4.87
C GLU A 575 0.06 16.79 -5.37
N ASP A 576 -1.10 16.54 -4.78
CA ASP A 576 -2.44 16.89 -5.28
C ASP A 576 -3.27 17.75 -4.34
N LYS A 577 -2.70 18.37 -3.30
CA LYS A 577 -3.51 19.11 -2.32
C LYS A 577 -4.37 20.17 -3.01
N LEU A 578 -5.62 20.30 -2.56
CA LEU A 578 -6.66 21.17 -3.14
C LEU A 578 -7.23 20.66 -4.47
N HIS A 579 -6.95 19.41 -4.85
CA HIS A 579 -7.61 18.70 -5.94
C HIS A 579 -9.11 18.53 -5.67
N PHE A 580 -9.89 18.38 -6.75
CA PHE A 580 -11.27 17.97 -6.68
C PHE A 580 -11.69 17.17 -7.91
N VAL A 581 -12.73 16.36 -7.76
CA VAL A 581 -13.44 15.68 -8.85
C VAL A 581 -14.89 16.15 -8.92
N LEU A 582 -15.50 16.13 -10.11
CA LEU A 582 -16.87 16.59 -10.35
C LEU A 582 -17.66 15.55 -11.13
N TRP A 583 -18.86 15.23 -10.65
CA TRP A 583 -19.86 14.38 -11.27
C TRP A 583 -21.16 15.17 -11.48
N SER A 584 -21.78 15.01 -12.64
CA SER A 584 -23.14 15.50 -12.88
C SER A 584 -23.76 14.74 -14.04
N HIS A 585 -25.10 14.69 -14.09
CA HIS A 585 -25.84 14.08 -15.21
C HIS A 585 -25.42 12.64 -15.54
N GLY A 586 -25.12 11.84 -14.51
CA GLY A 586 -24.87 10.41 -14.66
C GLY A 586 -23.45 10.02 -15.06
N ARG A 587 -22.50 10.97 -15.06
CA ARG A 587 -21.07 10.69 -15.29
C ARG A 587 -20.13 11.65 -14.57
N GLN A 588 -18.86 11.28 -14.52
CA GLN A 588 -17.78 12.17 -14.12
C GLN A 588 -17.47 13.16 -15.25
N LEU A 589 -17.23 14.42 -14.91
CA LEU A 589 -16.96 15.52 -15.83
C LEU A 589 -15.55 16.10 -15.63
N VAL A 590 -15.11 16.20 -14.37
CA VAL A 590 -13.74 16.55 -14.00
C VAL A 590 -13.17 15.39 -13.20
N LEU A 591 -12.05 14.83 -13.66
CA LEU A 591 -11.51 13.57 -13.14
C LEU A 591 -10.17 13.72 -12.41
N ASP A 592 -9.86 12.68 -11.64
CA ASP A 592 -8.50 12.40 -11.17
C ASP A 592 -7.82 11.48 -12.22
N PRO A 593 -6.53 11.69 -12.55
CA PRO A 593 -5.82 10.85 -13.50
C PRO A 593 -5.72 9.39 -12.99
N GLY A 594 -5.92 9.17 -11.70
CA GLY A 594 -5.96 7.89 -11.01
C GLY A 594 -4.58 7.28 -10.87
N ASN A 595 -4.54 5.95 -10.78
CA ASN A 595 -3.29 5.22 -10.61
C ASN A 595 -2.67 4.81 -11.95
N PHE A 596 -1.35 4.65 -11.95
CA PHE A 596 -0.58 4.02 -13.02
C PHE A 596 0.22 2.83 -12.46
N ALA A 597 0.92 2.07 -13.30
CA ALA A 597 1.82 1.03 -12.82
C ALA A 597 2.86 1.62 -11.84
N TYR A 598 3.17 0.89 -10.77
CA TYR A 598 4.24 1.24 -9.82
C TYR A 598 5.61 0.96 -10.42
N ASP A 599 5.95 1.72 -11.45
CA ASP A 599 7.20 1.64 -12.19
C ASP A 599 7.95 2.98 -12.11
N SER A 600 9.06 3.08 -12.84
CA SER A 600 9.83 4.32 -12.97
C SER A 600 9.47 5.10 -14.24
N SER A 601 8.28 4.91 -14.80
CA SER A 601 7.86 5.56 -16.05
C SER A 601 7.57 7.06 -15.86
N ARG A 602 7.53 7.79 -16.98
CA ARG A 602 7.04 9.17 -16.99
C ARG A 602 5.56 9.26 -16.62
N TRP A 603 4.77 8.24 -16.92
CA TRP A 603 3.35 8.16 -16.59
C TRP A 603 3.13 8.05 -15.08
N ARG A 604 3.92 7.21 -14.41
CA ARG A 604 3.90 7.12 -12.94
C ARG A 604 4.28 8.46 -12.30
N ARG A 605 5.32 9.13 -12.81
CA ARG A 605 5.69 10.47 -12.33
C ARG A 605 4.59 11.51 -12.55
N TYR A 606 3.88 11.44 -13.68
CA TYR A 606 2.78 12.34 -14.00
C TYR A 606 1.62 12.19 -13.01
N VAL A 607 1.11 10.97 -12.83
CA VAL A 607 -0.03 10.74 -11.93
C VAL A 607 0.28 11.05 -10.47
N LEU A 608 1.56 10.97 -10.05
CA LEU A 608 1.97 11.37 -8.69
C LEU A 608 2.11 12.89 -8.52
N SER A 609 2.09 13.67 -9.61
CA SER A 609 2.47 15.09 -9.60
C SER A 609 1.28 16.02 -9.71
N THR A 610 1.45 17.26 -9.24
CA THR A 610 0.44 18.34 -9.37
C THR A 610 -0.03 18.55 -10.81
N ALA A 611 0.86 18.35 -11.78
CA ALA A 611 0.52 18.45 -13.20
C ALA A 611 -0.65 17.55 -13.62
N GLY A 612 -0.85 16.41 -12.95
CA GLY A 612 -1.98 15.51 -13.23
C GLY A 612 -3.28 15.89 -12.53
N HIS A 613 -3.32 16.91 -11.68
CA HIS A 613 -4.44 17.15 -10.77
C HIS A 613 -5.12 18.49 -11.01
N ASN A 614 -6.39 18.60 -10.64
CA ASN A 614 -7.19 19.81 -10.76
C ASN A 614 -6.82 20.84 -9.68
N THR A 615 -5.61 21.38 -9.73
CA THR A 615 -5.08 22.37 -8.77
C THR A 615 -4.08 23.31 -9.48
N VAL A 616 -3.28 24.07 -8.74
CA VAL A 616 -2.39 25.10 -9.29
C VAL A 616 -0.92 24.70 -9.24
N MET A 617 -0.20 24.88 -10.34
CA MET A 617 1.27 24.84 -10.42
C MET A 617 1.86 26.26 -10.35
N VAL A 618 3.13 26.37 -9.94
CA VAL A 618 3.85 27.67 -9.84
C VAL A 618 5.20 27.56 -10.53
N ASP A 619 5.48 28.48 -11.48
CA ASP A 619 6.70 28.52 -12.31
C ASP A 619 7.02 27.18 -12.99
N GLY A 620 5.98 26.47 -13.45
CA GLY A 620 6.09 25.13 -14.03
C GLY A 620 6.49 24.04 -13.03
N GLN A 621 6.43 24.31 -11.72
CA GLN A 621 6.76 23.37 -10.65
C GLN A 621 5.53 22.82 -9.94
N ASN A 622 5.62 21.55 -9.53
CA ASN A 622 4.64 20.85 -8.72
C ASN A 622 4.71 21.29 -7.25
N GLN A 623 3.63 21.06 -6.51
CA GLN A 623 3.66 20.94 -5.05
C GLN A 623 4.71 19.89 -4.64
N HIS A 624 5.24 20.02 -3.43
CA HIS A 624 6.29 19.16 -2.91
C HIS A 624 6.15 19.01 -1.39
N ARG A 625 5.23 18.14 -0.94
CA ARG A 625 5.07 17.72 0.46
C ARG A 625 6.08 16.63 0.84
N ALA A 626 6.52 15.83 -0.14
CA ALA A 626 7.46 14.74 0.09
C ALA A 626 8.68 15.14 0.95
N GLY A 627 9.05 14.24 1.86
CA GLY A 627 10.18 14.41 2.78
C GLY A 627 9.87 15.18 4.07
N ARG A 628 8.67 15.77 4.24
CA ARG A 628 8.18 16.32 5.52
C ARG A 628 7.28 15.32 6.24
N LYS A 629 7.86 14.27 6.80
CA LYS A 629 7.10 13.15 7.40
C LYS A 629 6.14 13.59 8.51
N GLU A 630 6.40 14.72 9.15
CA GLU A 630 5.54 15.34 10.15
C GLU A 630 4.21 15.89 9.61
N THR A 631 4.09 16.12 8.30
CA THR A 631 2.85 16.61 7.65
C THR A 631 2.05 15.50 6.95
N TYR A 632 2.52 14.25 7.05
CA TYR A 632 1.94 13.12 6.35
C TYR A 632 0.57 12.74 6.94
N PHE A 633 0.45 12.70 8.25
CA PHE A 633 -0.81 12.43 8.93
C PHE A 633 -0.89 13.22 10.23
N TRP A 634 -2.10 13.37 10.77
CA TRP A 634 -2.30 14.15 11.99
C TRP A 634 -1.63 13.49 13.19
N PRO A 635 -1.01 14.27 14.11
CA PRO A 635 -0.49 13.73 15.36
C PRO A 635 -1.56 12.98 16.17
N ARG A 636 -1.17 11.83 16.72
CA ARG A 636 -2.02 10.99 17.58
C ARG A 636 -1.94 11.46 19.04
N PRO A 637 -2.95 11.18 19.88
CA PRO A 637 -4.20 10.46 19.58
C PRO A 637 -5.27 11.37 18.96
N TRP A 638 -6.12 10.80 18.09
CA TRP A 638 -7.21 11.52 17.42
C TRP A 638 -8.48 11.52 18.28
N THR A 639 -8.52 12.40 19.28
CA THR A 639 -9.58 12.43 20.30
C THR A 639 -10.54 13.60 20.18
N ALA A 640 -10.23 14.59 19.34
CA ALA A 640 -11.07 15.75 19.09
C ALA A 640 -12.11 15.48 17.98
N LEU A 641 -13.01 16.44 17.73
CA LEU A 641 -13.96 16.36 16.61
C LEU A 641 -13.29 16.60 15.25
N ALA A 642 -12.16 17.32 15.25
CA ALA A 642 -11.34 17.59 14.07
C ALA A 642 -9.86 17.75 14.48
N PRO A 643 -8.91 17.57 13.57
CA PRO A 643 -7.50 17.84 13.86
C PRO A 643 -7.28 19.32 14.24
N PRO A 644 -6.56 19.63 15.35
CA PRO A 644 -6.34 21.02 15.77
C PRO A 644 -5.61 21.89 14.74
N ALA A 645 -4.79 21.27 13.89
CA ALA A 645 -4.03 21.94 12.84
C ALA A 645 -4.75 21.95 11.49
N ASN A 646 -5.94 21.35 11.38
CA ASN A 646 -6.74 21.46 10.17
C ASN A 646 -7.36 22.87 10.11
N ASP A 647 -6.91 23.67 9.16
CA ASP A 647 -7.38 25.04 8.91
C ASP A 647 -8.53 25.10 7.90
N THR A 648 -9.05 23.94 7.49
CA THR A 648 -10.14 23.86 6.52
C THR A 648 -11.44 24.38 7.12
N ARG A 649 -12.04 25.34 6.45
CA ARG A 649 -13.38 25.84 6.80
C ARG A 649 -14.42 25.08 5.99
N TRP A 650 -15.49 24.62 6.63
CA TRP A 650 -16.60 23.91 5.99
C TRP A 650 -17.95 24.37 6.55
N PHE A 651 -18.93 24.56 5.67
CA PHE A 651 -20.34 24.58 6.05
C PHE A 651 -21.25 24.08 4.91
N SER A 652 -22.43 23.59 5.28
CA SER A 652 -23.47 23.15 4.36
C SER A 652 -24.83 23.67 4.80
N THR A 653 -25.61 24.15 3.84
CA THR A 653 -26.97 24.69 3.99
C THR A 653 -27.86 24.14 2.86
N PRO A 654 -29.19 24.29 2.92
CA PRO A 654 -30.06 23.92 1.80
C PRO A 654 -29.73 24.64 0.48
N GLU A 655 -29.21 25.87 0.55
CA GLU A 655 -28.92 26.70 -0.62
C GLU A 655 -27.49 26.54 -1.14
N MET A 656 -26.53 26.18 -0.29
CA MET A 656 -25.12 26.12 -0.67
C MET A 656 -24.24 25.24 0.22
N ASP A 657 -23.10 24.84 -0.32
CA ASP A 657 -21.95 24.33 0.43
C ASP A 657 -20.73 25.23 0.23
N CYS A 658 -19.83 25.28 1.21
CA CYS A 658 -18.56 25.99 1.10
C CYS A 658 -17.44 25.22 1.79
N ALA A 659 -16.31 25.05 1.11
CA ALA A 659 -15.07 24.53 1.66
C ALA A 659 -13.90 25.48 1.35
N VAL A 660 -13.02 25.73 2.31
CA VAL A 660 -11.78 26.53 2.11
C VAL A 660 -10.58 25.77 2.63
N GLY A 661 -9.69 25.31 1.75
CA GLY A 661 -8.45 24.62 2.11
C GLY A 661 -7.19 25.42 1.76
N THR A 662 -6.08 25.12 2.44
CA THR A 662 -4.79 25.79 2.23
C THR A 662 -3.65 24.80 1.96
N TYR A 663 -2.80 25.14 0.98
CA TYR A 663 -1.50 24.53 0.74
C TYR A 663 -0.39 25.55 1.01
N ALA A 664 0.61 25.18 1.80
CA ALA A 664 1.71 26.07 2.19
C ALA A 664 3.09 25.39 2.29
N ASP A 665 3.25 24.20 1.71
CA ASP A 665 4.47 23.38 1.86
C ASP A 665 5.57 23.73 0.85
N GLY A 666 5.27 24.55 -0.16
CA GLY A 666 6.20 25.05 -1.17
C GLY A 666 6.21 24.22 -2.47
N TYR A 667 6.75 24.78 -3.54
CA TYR A 667 6.75 24.17 -4.87
C TYR A 667 8.18 23.88 -5.35
N GLY A 668 8.31 22.86 -6.20
CA GLY A 668 9.54 22.47 -6.88
C GLY A 668 10.56 21.74 -6.00
N PRO A 669 11.69 21.29 -6.58
CA PRO A 669 12.77 20.62 -5.85
C PRO A 669 13.23 21.44 -4.64
N GLY A 670 13.40 20.77 -3.49
CA GLY A 670 13.82 21.45 -2.26
C GLY A 670 12.83 22.47 -1.70
N LYS A 671 11.60 22.54 -2.24
CA LYS A 671 10.54 23.49 -1.81
C LYS A 671 10.96 24.96 -2.00
N ALA A 672 11.71 25.22 -3.07
CA ALA A 672 12.37 26.51 -3.31
C ALA A 672 11.40 27.68 -3.59
N ILE A 673 10.17 27.38 -4.04
CA ILE A 673 9.16 28.40 -4.33
C ILE A 673 8.15 28.43 -3.17
N ALA A 674 8.14 29.51 -2.41
CA ALA A 674 7.30 29.67 -1.24
C ALA A 674 6.03 30.47 -1.57
N VAL A 675 5.03 29.78 -2.11
CA VAL A 675 3.68 30.32 -2.33
C VAL A 675 2.69 29.59 -1.42
N THR A 676 1.83 30.35 -0.76
CA THR A 676 0.64 29.81 -0.09
C THR A 676 -0.52 29.85 -1.08
N HIS A 677 -1.16 28.70 -1.30
CA HIS A 677 -2.34 28.56 -2.16
C HIS A 677 -3.55 28.27 -1.28
N GLN A 678 -4.52 29.17 -1.27
CA GLN A 678 -5.82 28.93 -0.64
C GLN A 678 -6.88 28.75 -1.73
N ARG A 679 -7.63 27.66 -1.65
CA ARG A 679 -8.76 27.38 -2.54
C ARG A 679 -10.06 27.42 -1.76
N ARG A 680 -11.04 28.18 -2.28
CA ARG A 680 -12.43 28.15 -1.85
C ARG A 680 -13.29 27.55 -2.96
N ILE A 681 -14.11 26.56 -2.62
CA ILE A 681 -15.13 26.01 -3.52
C ILE A 681 -16.49 26.27 -2.88
N VAL A 682 -17.38 26.93 -3.63
CA VAL A 682 -18.78 27.17 -3.25
C VAL A 682 -19.68 26.40 -4.20
N PHE A 683 -20.51 25.50 -3.68
CA PHE A 683 -21.55 24.85 -4.47
C PHE A 683 -22.87 25.61 -4.29
N VAL A 684 -23.40 26.18 -5.37
CA VAL A 684 -24.71 26.86 -5.37
C VAL A 684 -25.76 25.83 -5.76
N LYS A 685 -26.48 25.29 -4.77
CA LYS A 685 -27.31 24.08 -4.95
C LYS A 685 -28.49 24.27 -5.91
N PRO A 686 -29.27 25.37 -5.85
CA PRO A 686 -30.43 25.52 -6.73
C PRO A 686 -30.03 25.61 -8.21
N GLU A 687 -28.94 26.32 -8.51
CA GLU A 687 -28.44 26.51 -9.87
C GLU A 687 -27.47 25.39 -10.32
N LYS A 688 -27.06 24.52 -9.39
CA LYS A 688 -26.14 23.38 -9.59
C LYS A 688 -24.79 23.78 -10.22
N VAL A 689 -24.27 24.94 -9.84
CA VAL A 689 -22.97 25.45 -10.30
C VAL A 689 -21.96 25.52 -9.16
N PHE A 690 -20.68 25.42 -9.49
CA PHE A 690 -19.59 25.59 -8.52
C PHE A 690 -18.81 26.86 -8.81
N VAL A 691 -18.44 27.59 -7.77
CA VAL A 691 -17.53 28.73 -7.82
C VAL A 691 -16.21 28.32 -7.20
N VAL A 692 -15.15 28.26 -8.01
CA VAL A 692 -13.79 27.95 -7.56
C VAL A 692 -12.99 29.24 -7.52
N MET A 693 -12.45 29.58 -6.35
CA MET A 693 -11.65 30.76 -6.11
C MET A 693 -10.29 30.36 -5.56
N ASP A 694 -9.23 30.70 -6.28
CA ASP A 694 -7.86 30.47 -5.84
C ASP A 694 -7.19 31.79 -5.47
N THR A 695 -6.54 31.83 -4.30
CA THR A 695 -5.70 32.94 -3.84
C THR A 695 -4.29 32.44 -3.63
N LEU A 696 -3.34 33.03 -4.36
CA LEU A 696 -1.93 32.67 -4.37
C LEU A 696 -1.15 33.81 -3.73
N THR A 697 -0.52 33.55 -2.59
CA THR A 697 0.24 34.53 -1.83
C THR A 697 1.71 34.13 -1.78
N PRO A 698 2.58 34.74 -2.60
CA PRO A 698 4.02 34.51 -2.53
C PRO A 698 4.60 35.11 -1.24
N ARG A 699 5.64 34.47 -0.69
CA ARG A 699 6.42 35.03 0.43
C ARG A 699 7.50 36.01 -0.01
N ASP A 700 7.71 36.16 -1.31
CA ASP A 700 8.64 37.10 -1.90
C ASP A 700 7.90 38.09 -2.82
N ASN A 701 8.65 39.07 -3.35
CA ASN A 701 8.13 40.11 -4.23
C ASN A 701 8.46 39.85 -5.71
N ARG A 702 8.86 38.62 -6.07
CA ARG A 702 9.15 38.26 -7.45
C ARG A 702 7.85 38.09 -8.21
N GLU A 703 7.97 38.15 -9.54
CA GLU A 703 6.89 37.72 -10.40
C GLU A 703 6.92 36.20 -10.49
N HIS A 704 5.74 35.60 -10.38
CA HIS A 704 5.54 34.17 -10.54
C HIS A 704 4.51 33.93 -11.65
N ARG A 705 4.66 32.78 -12.33
CA ARG A 705 3.69 32.24 -13.26
C ARG A 705 2.85 31.20 -12.55
N TYR A 706 1.52 31.32 -12.64
CA TYR A 706 0.57 30.41 -12.01
C TYR A 706 -0.26 29.71 -13.08
N GLU A 707 -0.42 28.40 -12.96
CA GLU A 707 -1.09 27.55 -13.94
C GLU A 707 -2.19 26.73 -13.24
N ALA A 708 -3.46 27.09 -13.44
CA ALA A 708 -4.62 26.38 -12.89
C ALA A 708 -5.14 25.33 -13.88
N LEU A 709 -5.23 24.08 -13.43
CA LEU A 709 -5.47 22.91 -14.28
C LEU A 709 -6.88 22.34 -14.08
N PHE A 710 -7.52 21.90 -15.17
CA PHE A 710 -8.79 21.17 -15.15
C PHE A 710 -8.77 20.03 -16.17
N HIS A 711 -8.83 18.79 -15.70
CA HIS A 711 -8.80 17.55 -16.47
C HIS A 711 -10.23 17.11 -16.79
N LEU A 712 -10.62 17.21 -18.07
CA LEU A 712 -12.00 17.05 -18.51
C LEU A 712 -12.22 15.64 -19.07
N ASP A 713 -13.22 14.92 -18.54
CA ASP A 713 -13.60 13.60 -19.06
C ASP A 713 -14.45 13.72 -20.34
N ALA A 714 -13.84 14.26 -21.40
CA ALA A 714 -14.49 14.51 -22.68
C ALA A 714 -13.60 14.03 -23.83
N ALA A 715 -14.21 13.85 -25.00
CA ALA A 715 -13.46 13.56 -26.23
C ALA A 715 -12.76 14.82 -26.75
N GLU A 716 -13.41 15.98 -26.64
CA GLU A 716 -12.90 17.26 -27.12
C GLU A 716 -13.32 18.38 -26.17
N ALA A 717 -12.55 19.47 -26.17
CA ALA A 717 -12.90 20.72 -25.51
C ALA A 717 -12.51 21.91 -26.39
N ALA A 718 -13.26 23.00 -26.29
CA ALA A 718 -13.01 24.21 -27.06
C ALA A 718 -12.81 25.41 -26.11
N ALA A 719 -11.77 26.20 -26.38
CA ALA A 719 -11.52 27.47 -25.70
C ALA A 719 -12.07 28.64 -26.53
N ASN A 720 -12.74 29.58 -25.88
CA ASN A 720 -13.17 30.83 -26.50
C ASN A 720 -12.12 31.92 -26.21
N GLU A 721 -11.50 32.48 -27.24
CA GLU A 721 -10.42 33.44 -27.06
C GLU A 721 -10.83 34.74 -26.36
N ALA A 722 -12.06 35.22 -26.59
CA ALA A 722 -12.53 36.49 -26.04
C ALA A 722 -12.88 36.38 -24.55
N THR A 723 -13.60 35.31 -24.19
CA THR A 723 -14.10 35.09 -22.81
C THR A 723 -13.17 34.22 -21.98
N LYS A 724 -12.19 33.55 -22.59
CA LYS A 724 -11.36 32.49 -22.01
C LYS A 724 -12.17 31.30 -21.48
N ALA A 725 -13.46 31.20 -21.81
CA ALA A 725 -14.29 30.06 -21.42
C ALA A 725 -13.78 28.79 -22.11
N VAL A 726 -13.72 27.68 -21.37
CA VAL A 726 -13.51 26.34 -21.95
C VAL A 726 -14.79 25.55 -21.83
N ARG A 727 -15.18 24.86 -22.91
CA ARG A 727 -16.44 24.11 -22.97
C ARG A 727 -16.23 22.72 -23.55
N THR A 728 -16.94 21.76 -22.99
CA THR A 728 -17.25 20.46 -23.59
C THR A 728 -18.76 20.40 -23.85
N ASP A 729 -19.28 19.26 -24.29
CA ASP A 729 -20.73 19.02 -24.44
C ASP A 729 -21.50 19.08 -23.12
N GLU A 730 -20.83 18.91 -21.98
CA GLU A 730 -21.47 18.60 -20.68
C GLU A 730 -20.98 19.53 -19.55
N ILE A 731 -19.97 20.36 -19.78
CA ILE A 731 -19.48 21.35 -18.80
C ILE A 731 -18.91 22.59 -19.47
N ALA A 732 -19.14 23.75 -18.85
CA ALA A 732 -18.44 24.99 -19.14
C ALA A 732 -17.63 25.46 -17.92
N ILE A 733 -16.37 25.84 -18.16
CA ILE A 733 -15.51 26.57 -17.22
C ILE A 733 -15.51 28.03 -17.65
N LEU A 734 -16.07 28.89 -16.80
CA LEU A 734 -16.32 30.30 -17.12
C LEU A 734 -15.55 31.20 -16.14
N PRO A 735 -14.39 31.75 -16.54
CA PRO A 735 -13.76 32.81 -15.79
C PRO A 735 -14.49 34.15 -16.02
N PRO A 736 -14.38 35.13 -15.10
CA PRO A 736 -14.74 36.51 -15.42
C PRO A 736 -13.74 37.05 -16.45
N ALA A 737 -14.16 38.02 -17.26
CA ALA A 737 -13.24 38.77 -18.11
C ALA A 737 -12.13 39.38 -17.22
N ALA A 738 -10.89 38.94 -17.41
CA ALA A 738 -9.76 39.31 -16.55
C ALA A 738 -8.52 39.60 -17.40
N ASP A 739 -7.90 40.76 -17.15
CA ASP A 739 -6.65 41.14 -17.80
C ASP A 739 -5.54 40.13 -17.47
N GLY A 740 -4.80 39.74 -18.49
CA GLY A 740 -3.64 38.85 -18.36
C GLY A 740 -3.94 37.37 -18.13
N LEU A 741 -5.21 36.93 -18.21
CA LEU A 741 -5.55 35.51 -18.17
C LEU A 741 -5.39 34.88 -19.57
N ALA A 742 -4.48 33.91 -19.68
CA ALA A 742 -4.36 33.05 -20.86
C ALA A 742 -5.02 31.70 -20.59
N VAL A 743 -5.45 31.03 -21.67
CA VAL A 743 -5.96 29.67 -21.61
C VAL A 743 -5.44 28.87 -22.78
N GLN A 744 -5.08 27.62 -22.53
CA GLN A 744 -4.75 26.62 -23.54
C GLN A 744 -5.40 25.28 -23.18
N ILE A 745 -5.58 24.44 -24.18
CA ILE A 745 -6.03 23.05 -24.00
C ILE A 745 -4.88 22.16 -24.44
N VAL A 746 -4.45 21.27 -23.54
CA VAL A 746 -3.43 20.25 -23.81
C VAL A 746 -4.08 18.89 -23.74
N GLU A 747 -3.73 18.02 -24.69
CA GLU A 747 -4.24 16.66 -24.78
C GLU A 747 -3.10 15.73 -25.22
N GLY A 748 -2.92 14.61 -24.51
CA GLY A 748 -2.03 13.54 -24.96
C GLY A 748 -0.54 13.91 -25.03
N LYS A 749 -0.09 14.94 -24.31
CA LYS A 749 1.32 15.38 -24.35
C LYS A 749 2.21 14.38 -23.61
N GLU A 750 3.18 13.81 -24.31
CA GLU A 750 4.09 12.81 -23.73
C GLU A 750 5.43 13.40 -23.27
N GLU A 751 5.84 14.54 -23.84
CA GLU A 751 7.08 15.21 -23.49
C GLU A 751 6.95 15.90 -22.14
N ALA A 752 8.03 15.92 -21.36
CA ALA A 752 8.02 16.58 -20.06
C ALA A 752 7.70 18.09 -20.17
N PRO A 753 6.83 18.65 -19.31
CA PRO A 753 5.95 17.92 -18.41
C PRO A 753 4.85 17.18 -19.18
N VAL A 754 4.72 15.86 -18.91
CA VAL A 754 3.62 15.01 -19.40
C VAL A 754 2.31 15.64 -18.98
N GLN A 755 1.31 15.68 -19.86
CA GLN A 755 0.06 16.39 -19.58
C GLN A 755 -1.10 15.88 -20.42
N GLY A 756 -2.32 15.95 -19.89
CA GLY A 756 -3.55 15.59 -20.62
C GLY A 756 -3.76 14.08 -20.78
N TRP A 757 -3.55 13.33 -19.70
CA TRP A 757 -3.78 11.87 -19.66
C TRP A 757 -4.61 11.47 -18.44
N ALA A 758 -5.38 10.39 -18.55
CA ALA A 758 -6.15 9.85 -17.45
C ALA A 758 -6.32 8.33 -17.55
N SER A 759 -6.56 7.68 -16.40
CA SER A 759 -6.85 6.25 -16.30
C SER A 759 -8.34 5.92 -16.54
N GLY A 760 -8.63 4.62 -16.66
CA GLY A 760 -9.99 4.07 -16.77
C GLY A 760 -10.70 4.14 -18.13
N PRO A 761 -10.10 3.76 -19.29
CA PRO A 761 -8.75 3.25 -19.55
C PRO A 761 -7.71 4.36 -19.71
N TRP A 762 -6.41 4.00 -19.76
CA TRP A 762 -5.34 4.96 -20.05
C TRP A 762 -5.54 5.62 -21.42
N ARG A 763 -5.82 6.93 -21.43
CA ARG A 763 -6.17 7.68 -22.64
C ARG A 763 -5.79 9.16 -22.53
N ALA A 764 -5.62 9.80 -23.68
CA ALA A 764 -5.51 11.25 -23.76
C ALA A 764 -6.87 11.87 -23.40
N ILE A 765 -6.82 13.01 -22.71
CA ILE A 765 -7.99 13.80 -22.35
C ILE A 765 -7.68 15.30 -22.50
N PRO A 766 -8.66 16.13 -22.88
CA PRO A 766 -8.48 17.57 -22.90
C PRO A 766 -8.29 18.10 -21.48
N THR A 767 -7.20 18.83 -21.27
CA THR A 767 -6.88 19.51 -20.01
C THR A 767 -6.79 21.00 -20.24
N ALA A 768 -7.69 21.76 -19.62
CA ALA A 768 -7.66 23.21 -19.66
C ALA A 768 -6.60 23.74 -18.69
N ILE A 769 -5.69 24.56 -19.20
CA ILE A 769 -4.64 25.22 -18.41
C ILE A 769 -4.85 26.72 -18.51
N TYR A 770 -5.21 27.32 -17.38
CA TYR A 770 -5.37 28.76 -17.22
C TYR A 770 -4.10 29.35 -16.62
N GLU A 771 -3.49 30.29 -17.34
CA GLU A 771 -2.22 30.88 -16.94
C GLU A 771 -2.37 32.36 -16.60
N LYS A 772 -1.69 32.77 -15.53
CA LYS A 772 -1.55 34.17 -15.15
C LYS A 772 -0.19 34.41 -14.50
N SER A 773 0.47 35.51 -14.87
CA SER A 773 1.69 35.97 -14.20
C SER A 773 1.41 37.23 -13.39
N GLY A 774 2.10 37.38 -12.26
CA GLY A 774 1.97 38.59 -11.45
C GLY A 774 2.89 38.62 -10.24
N LYS A 775 3.04 39.82 -9.66
CA LYS A 775 3.72 40.07 -8.39
C LYS A 775 2.72 40.19 -7.25
N GLY A 776 3.12 39.77 -6.05
CA GLY A 776 2.25 39.82 -4.87
C GLY A 776 1.08 38.84 -5.00
N VAL A 777 -0.06 39.18 -4.39
CA VAL A 777 -1.23 38.29 -4.37
C VAL A 777 -1.86 38.16 -5.76
N VAL A 778 -1.94 36.93 -6.27
CA VAL A 778 -2.63 36.59 -7.52
C VAL A 778 -3.88 35.77 -7.22
N THR A 779 -4.93 35.98 -8.00
CA THR A 779 -6.22 35.30 -7.83
C THR A 779 -6.76 34.76 -9.14
N PHE A 780 -7.43 33.61 -9.05
CA PHE A 780 -8.28 33.03 -10.09
C PHE A 780 -9.72 32.86 -9.60
N LEU A 781 -10.67 33.04 -10.52
CA LEU A 781 -12.08 32.76 -10.30
C LEU A 781 -12.63 31.96 -11.49
N PHE A 782 -13.30 30.85 -11.22
CA PHE A 782 -13.92 30.02 -12.24
C PHE A 782 -15.31 29.58 -11.80
N ILE A 783 -16.28 29.67 -12.72
CA ILE A 783 -17.58 29.02 -12.56
C ILE A 783 -17.56 27.71 -13.34
N LEU A 784 -17.76 26.60 -12.64
CA LEU A 784 -18.00 25.30 -13.25
C LEU A 784 -19.51 25.13 -13.40
N ALA A 785 -19.98 25.13 -14.64
CA ALA A 785 -21.40 24.99 -14.98
C ALA A 785 -21.64 23.68 -15.76
N PRO A 786 -21.94 22.57 -15.06
CA PRO A 786 -22.41 21.36 -15.70
C PRO A 786 -23.72 21.58 -16.46
N SER A 787 -23.90 20.86 -17.55
CA SER A 787 -25.15 20.81 -18.30
C SER A 787 -25.44 19.39 -18.77
N ALA A 788 -26.70 19.13 -19.12
CA ALA A 788 -27.02 17.92 -19.87
C ALA A 788 -26.28 17.96 -21.22
N LYS A 789 -25.90 16.79 -21.74
CA LYS A 789 -25.13 16.69 -22.98
C LYS A 789 -25.76 17.48 -24.13
N GLY A 790 -24.99 18.42 -24.68
CA GLY A 790 -25.39 19.29 -25.78
C GLY A 790 -26.32 20.46 -25.40
N ALA A 791 -26.73 20.57 -24.13
CA ALA A 791 -27.51 21.69 -23.65
C ALA A 791 -26.60 22.91 -23.41
N PRO A 792 -27.09 24.14 -23.69
CA PRO A 792 -26.35 25.34 -23.37
C PRO A 792 -26.10 25.45 -21.85
N PRO A 793 -24.99 26.07 -21.42
CA PRO A 793 -24.72 26.28 -20.00
C PRO A 793 -25.82 27.14 -19.37
N SER A 794 -26.15 26.85 -18.11
CA SER A 794 -27.11 27.62 -17.32
C SER A 794 -26.63 29.06 -17.04
N VAL A 795 -25.31 29.29 -17.10
CA VAL A 795 -24.68 30.58 -16.86
C VAL A 795 -24.47 31.33 -18.18
N ARG A 796 -24.99 32.55 -18.24
CA ARG A 796 -24.87 33.46 -19.39
C ARG A 796 -23.59 34.29 -19.35
N SER A 797 -23.25 34.87 -18.20
CA SER A 797 -22.06 35.70 -18.03
C SER A 797 -21.56 35.68 -16.59
N VAL A 798 -20.26 35.97 -16.44
CA VAL A 798 -19.58 36.10 -15.15
C VAL A 798 -18.84 37.42 -15.15
N GLU A 799 -19.14 38.27 -14.17
CA GLU A 799 -18.53 39.59 -14.01
C GLU A 799 -17.78 39.63 -12.70
N ARG A 800 -16.57 40.17 -12.72
CA ARG A 800 -15.83 40.46 -11.49
C ARG A 800 -16.42 41.72 -10.86
N VAL A 801 -16.80 41.64 -9.59
CA VAL A 801 -17.25 42.81 -8.82
C VAL A 801 -16.12 43.24 -7.90
N ALA A 802 -15.70 44.50 -8.00
CA ALA A 802 -14.67 45.05 -7.13
C ALA A 802 -15.24 45.23 -5.71
N ALA A 803 -14.81 44.38 -4.78
CA ALA A 803 -14.91 44.62 -3.35
C ALA A 803 -13.47 44.71 -2.82
N ASP A 804 -13.18 45.65 -1.94
CA ASP A 804 -11.84 46.01 -1.43
C ASP A 804 -10.91 44.80 -1.23
N ALA A 805 -9.99 44.58 -2.18
CA ALA A 805 -9.02 43.48 -2.24
C ALA A 805 -9.58 42.04 -2.28
N ALA A 806 -10.91 41.86 -2.36
CA ALA A 806 -11.59 40.58 -2.24
C ALA A 806 -12.18 40.10 -3.59
N LEU A 807 -12.06 38.81 -3.88
CA LEU A 807 -12.56 38.19 -5.12
C LEU A 807 -14.07 37.94 -5.05
N ALA A 808 -14.89 38.84 -5.63
CA ALA A 808 -16.33 38.64 -5.79
C ALA A 808 -16.71 38.47 -7.26
N ALA A 809 -17.75 37.65 -7.52
CA ALA A 809 -18.30 37.45 -8.85
C ALA A 809 -19.82 37.63 -8.87
N ARG A 810 -20.30 38.40 -9.83
CA ARG A 810 -21.70 38.42 -10.25
C ARG A 810 -21.89 37.40 -11.36
N ILE A 811 -22.77 36.43 -11.14
CA ILE A 811 -23.10 35.38 -12.09
C ILE A 811 -24.50 35.66 -12.62
N THR A 812 -24.63 35.83 -13.93
CA THR A 812 -25.93 36.00 -14.60
C THR A 812 -26.32 34.69 -15.25
N PHE A 813 -27.50 34.18 -14.94
CA PHE A 813 -28.03 32.94 -15.50
C PHE A 813 -28.81 33.17 -16.79
N ALA A 814 -29.08 32.09 -17.52
CA ALA A 814 -29.74 32.12 -18.83
C ALA A 814 -31.17 32.68 -18.78
N ASP A 815 -31.86 32.53 -17.65
CA ASP A 815 -33.18 33.11 -17.38
C ASP A 815 -33.13 34.59 -16.95
N GLY A 816 -31.93 35.15 -16.79
CA GLY A 816 -31.68 36.55 -16.48
C GLY A 816 -31.55 36.89 -14.98
N HIS A 817 -31.74 35.93 -14.07
CA HIS A 817 -31.49 36.21 -12.65
C HIS A 817 -29.99 36.27 -12.36
N THR A 818 -29.61 37.00 -11.30
CA THR A 818 -28.22 37.20 -10.91
C THR A 818 -27.96 36.79 -9.46
N ILE A 819 -26.77 36.24 -9.22
CA ILE A 819 -26.25 36.03 -7.87
C ILE A 819 -24.89 36.70 -7.73
N LEU A 820 -24.66 37.33 -6.59
CA LEU A 820 -23.36 37.84 -6.18
C LEU A 820 -22.74 36.87 -5.20
N VAL A 821 -21.59 36.31 -5.55
CA VAL A 821 -20.79 35.46 -4.67
C VAL A 821 -19.59 36.27 -4.17
N THR A 822 -19.49 36.45 -2.85
CA THR A 822 -18.40 37.19 -2.20
C THR A 822 -17.44 36.23 -1.52
N PRO A 823 -16.19 36.60 -1.20
CA PRO A 823 -15.25 35.73 -0.49
C PRO A 823 -15.49 35.81 1.03
N SER A 824 -16.69 35.45 1.48
CA SER A 824 -17.06 35.41 2.90
C SER A 824 -16.97 34.00 3.48
N ASP A 825 -16.64 33.92 4.77
CA ASP A 825 -16.63 32.65 5.52
C ASP A 825 -17.97 32.39 6.24
N THR A 826 -18.96 33.27 6.06
CA THR A 826 -20.30 33.13 6.65
C THR A 826 -21.36 33.01 5.56
N ALA A 827 -22.24 32.02 5.69
CA ALA A 827 -23.25 31.70 4.66
C ALA A 827 -24.10 32.93 4.26
N GLY A 828 -24.55 33.73 5.23
CA GLY A 828 -25.42 34.88 4.98
C GLY A 828 -24.79 36.04 4.21
N ALA A 829 -23.46 36.10 4.12
CA ALA A 829 -22.74 37.11 3.34
C ALA A 829 -22.11 36.54 2.06
N LEU A 830 -22.00 35.21 1.94
CA LEU A 830 -21.32 34.53 0.83
C LEU A 830 -22.12 34.63 -0.48
N ILE A 831 -23.45 34.48 -0.45
CA ILE A 831 -24.30 34.60 -1.64
C ILE A 831 -25.40 35.64 -1.39
N GLN A 832 -25.52 36.60 -2.28
CA GLN A 832 -26.62 37.57 -2.32
C GLN A 832 -27.36 37.43 -3.64
N ARG A 833 -28.66 37.12 -3.60
CA ARG A 833 -29.52 37.12 -4.80
C ARG A 833 -29.90 38.56 -5.11
N GLU A 834 -29.57 39.02 -6.31
CA GLU A 834 -29.95 40.35 -6.79
C GLU A 834 -31.28 40.22 -7.57
N LEU A 835 -32.23 41.13 -7.31
CA LEU A 835 -33.48 41.17 -8.07
C LEU A 835 -33.17 41.62 -9.51
N ALA A 836 -33.79 40.98 -10.50
CA ALA A 836 -33.65 41.39 -11.90
C ALA A 836 -33.99 42.88 -12.04
N PRO A 837 -33.23 43.66 -12.82
CA PRO A 837 -33.60 45.04 -13.10
C PRO A 837 -35.02 45.06 -13.67
N SER A 838 -35.91 45.84 -13.06
CA SER A 838 -37.23 46.11 -13.64
C SER A 838 -37.02 46.66 -15.05
N LYS A 839 -37.55 45.94 -16.05
CA LYS A 839 -37.41 46.25 -17.47
C LYS A 839 -37.78 47.69 -17.83
#